data_AF-G0R062-F1
#
_entry.id   AF-G0R062-F1
#
_cell.length_a   1.000
_cell.length_b   1.000
_cell.length_c   1.000
_cell.angle_alpha   90.00
_cell.angle_beta   90.00
_cell.angle_gamma   90.00
#
_symmetry.space_group_name_H-M   'P 1'
#
loop_
_entity.id
_entity.type
_entity.pdbx_description
1 polymer ?
#
loop_
_entity_poly.entity_id
_entity_poly.type
_entity_poly.pdbx_seq_one_letter_code
_entity_poly.pdbx_strand_id
1 'polypeptide(L)'
;CNQACLKCFGNLSTQCTLCRDGFYLNNTSCLNCHSRCLKCTGASFNQCQLCSTGFYLKYGFQCTNDCGLKYFANGNNGQCQQCESSLNCAECENGQACTKCDTGYFLQNPDCRQCHKNCLQCFGSDKSQCTQCNTQLQKYQEGTSCLDVCSLGNYRNNINGYLYCDQCQIPCSKCITKDICTECVIGYYYNPLENDPRNYCVKCENQIKYCSVCTFTNNKLQCLKCYKKYLSVDLLTCDDDCIKGYYRDDFQQQCLKCKPQCIQCFSGEDFSCSECATEWCQECNNGNNNCIACESDKNCKICVDYYYLDMIVNPENPDGAKIGLQCPITCETCQNDNICLKCLQKNFLFNDIKNQKVICINSCPDTYFENISNQQCLKCPNGCSKCYYDQLTQQFNCISQCHQNCISCSLGPTILQENCTQCTLQYVLNEFKCIEQCPLEQKYKSDQQICLSCHPSCKTCFGQKSNQCQQCNDGFYFDSVSSCNSCDQNCLTCIGPGYYNCVECIKNYFKLGQSTCIKECPDGYFPSEDSSNVKECIKCDIKCATCISLKQCTLCNNGFYQQMSNINNIVECINCDQKCKTCSGPSFRNCIQCASLYFLYENSCLDKCPSNLREINNKCIQCIDQNCSICDEKNTNKCKTCISPFVLDIDFKCKTECSDGYFKFANFNPADIPKRSSLFICSKCNINCSLCFGPSSKQCLGCKKGLFFHSDINGCFPSCLFGYIQDPYLIGQCLICKTNCISCVSSLFQFENGCFKECPFSTEVIPNTSICQRKILPSIRVLTDLNDLQIYSGEIVIQTQIVSQINILKMVWNLVKPDNYSSLFFEGVSRNSPVLIIPIQNIIINTEYELNFIVENQKGEENLNVLFNTKNIIQVGKFEISSLNNPVVSGQSDINIDLSGWQSNSEDITFDIFIYIQEEQEILQNGIKKTLMKQKDINYVAFQQKKTKFTFKSFPNENDEEITINVRAYSGFFLKQQQQYSL
;
A
#
# COMPACT_ATOMS: atom_id res chain seq x y z
N CYS A 1 81.29 -1.92 -4.93
CA CYS A 1 79.88 -2.19 -5.28
C CYS A 1 79.18 -0.88 -5.62
N ASN A 2 78.16 -0.90 -6.48
CA ASN A 2 77.36 0.31 -6.76
C ASN A 2 76.42 0.66 -5.59
N GLN A 3 75.69 1.77 -5.67
CA GLN A 3 74.79 2.23 -4.58
C GLN A 3 73.67 1.22 -4.24
N ALA A 4 73.19 0.44 -5.20
CA ALA A 4 72.15 -0.58 -4.99
C ALA A 4 72.67 -1.87 -4.32
N CYS A 5 73.98 -2.11 -4.35
CA CYS A 5 74.60 -3.36 -3.94
C CYS A 5 75.37 -3.22 -2.61
N LEU A 6 75.11 -4.13 -1.67
CA LEU A 6 75.77 -4.19 -0.37
C LEU A 6 77.02 -5.07 -0.39
N LYS A 7 76.99 -6.22 -1.08
CA LYS A 7 78.15 -7.11 -1.30
C LYS A 7 78.25 -7.54 -2.75
N CYS A 8 79.45 -7.42 -3.32
CA CYS A 8 79.76 -7.72 -4.71
C CYS A 8 81.06 -8.50 -4.82
N PHE A 9 81.24 -9.23 -5.93
CA PHE A 9 82.43 -10.03 -6.24
C PHE A 9 83.23 -9.47 -7.42
N GLY A 10 82.97 -8.22 -7.81
CA GLY A 10 83.69 -7.52 -8.88
C GLY A 10 83.23 -6.06 -9.01
N ASN A 11 83.72 -5.40 -10.06
CA ASN A 11 83.57 -3.94 -10.25
C ASN A 11 82.36 -3.53 -11.10
N LEU A 12 81.65 -4.47 -11.74
CA LEU A 12 80.48 -4.16 -12.58
C LEU A 12 79.19 -4.08 -11.75
N SER A 13 78.21 -3.31 -12.22
CA SER A 13 76.87 -3.19 -11.61
C SER A 13 76.08 -4.51 -11.59
N THR A 14 76.53 -5.48 -12.37
CA THR A 14 75.94 -6.82 -12.57
C THR A 14 76.70 -7.93 -11.84
N GLN A 15 77.49 -7.60 -10.81
CA GLN A 15 78.31 -8.56 -10.03
C GLN A 15 78.00 -8.49 -8.52
N CYS A 16 76.71 -8.44 -8.17
CA CYS A 16 76.22 -8.37 -6.79
C CYS A 16 75.80 -9.74 -6.23
N THR A 17 75.99 -9.94 -4.93
CA THR A 17 75.50 -11.11 -4.16
C THR A 17 74.57 -10.74 -3.01
N LEU A 18 74.53 -9.47 -2.59
CA LEU A 18 73.58 -8.98 -1.59
C LEU A 18 73.23 -7.52 -1.89
N CYS A 19 71.95 -7.23 -2.09
CA CYS A 19 71.46 -5.87 -2.35
C CYS A 19 71.25 -5.07 -1.05
N ARG A 20 71.16 -3.75 -1.18
CA ARG A 20 70.71 -2.87 -0.09
C ARG A 20 69.18 -2.81 -0.03
N ASP A 21 68.65 -2.44 1.12
CA ASP A 21 67.23 -2.13 1.31
C ASP A 21 66.75 -1.14 0.23
N GLY A 22 65.55 -1.36 -0.30
CA GLY A 22 65.02 -0.74 -1.51
C GLY A 22 65.29 -1.51 -2.80
N PHE A 23 66.11 -2.58 -2.78
CA PHE A 23 66.45 -3.39 -3.95
C PHE A 23 66.38 -4.91 -3.67
N TYR A 24 65.99 -5.70 -4.68
CA TYR A 24 66.10 -7.15 -4.67
C TYR A 24 67.16 -7.65 -5.66
N LEU A 25 67.71 -8.83 -5.39
CA LEU A 25 68.67 -9.48 -6.25
C LEU A 25 67.95 -10.23 -7.37
N ASN A 26 68.17 -9.83 -8.63
CA ASN A 26 67.78 -10.57 -9.81
C ASN A 26 69.05 -11.09 -10.50
N ASN A 27 69.25 -12.41 -10.45
CA ASN A 27 70.50 -13.08 -10.82
C ASN A 27 71.72 -12.50 -10.09
N THR A 28 72.44 -11.57 -10.72
CA THR A 28 73.63 -10.90 -10.17
C THR A 28 73.50 -9.37 -10.13
N SER A 29 72.30 -8.83 -10.39
CA SER A 29 72.02 -7.39 -10.44
C SER A 29 70.95 -6.98 -9.44
N CYS A 30 71.09 -5.81 -8.81
CA CYS A 30 70.10 -5.28 -7.89
C CYS A 30 69.08 -4.40 -8.63
N LEU A 31 67.81 -4.79 -8.57
CA LEU A 31 66.68 -4.07 -9.17
C LEU A 31 65.80 -3.46 -8.08
N ASN A 32 65.14 -2.33 -8.38
CA ASN A 32 64.30 -1.62 -7.41
C ASN A 32 63.14 -2.49 -6.91
N CYS A 33 62.87 -2.41 -5.61
CA CYS A 33 61.59 -2.82 -5.04
C CYS A 33 60.46 -1.88 -5.49
N HIS A 34 59.21 -2.35 -5.37
CA HIS A 34 58.05 -1.47 -5.46
C HIS A 34 58.15 -0.33 -4.42
N SER A 35 57.75 0.89 -4.76
CA SER A 35 58.06 2.11 -3.99
C SER A 35 57.56 2.14 -2.53
N ARG A 36 56.55 1.32 -2.20
CA ARG A 36 56.02 1.16 -0.82
C ARG A 36 56.78 0.12 0.02
N CYS A 37 57.84 -0.47 -0.53
CA CYS A 37 58.53 -1.61 0.03
C CYS A 37 60.01 -1.33 0.30
N LEU A 38 60.45 -1.62 1.53
CA LEU A 38 61.82 -1.47 2.00
C LEU A 38 62.65 -2.75 1.78
N LYS A 39 62.05 -3.94 1.91
CA LYS A 39 62.69 -5.21 1.50
C LYS A 39 61.71 -6.07 0.73
N CYS A 40 62.08 -6.47 -0.49
CA CYS A 40 61.26 -7.27 -1.38
C CYS A 40 62.01 -8.50 -1.91
N THR A 41 61.25 -9.49 -2.38
CA THR A 41 61.77 -10.63 -3.15
C THR A 41 61.63 -10.45 -4.66
N GLY A 42 60.95 -9.38 -5.10
CA GLY A 42 60.74 -9.04 -6.51
C GLY A 42 60.11 -7.66 -6.70
N ALA A 43 59.98 -7.23 -7.95
CA ALA A 43 59.49 -5.90 -8.31
C ALA A 43 57.99 -5.68 -8.04
N SER A 44 57.21 -6.74 -7.79
CA SER A 44 55.76 -6.64 -7.64
C SER A 44 55.34 -6.10 -6.26
N PHE A 45 54.21 -5.40 -6.21
CA PHE A 45 53.64 -4.83 -4.98
C PHE A 45 53.21 -5.89 -3.95
N ASN A 46 53.07 -7.16 -4.35
CA ASN A 46 52.76 -8.33 -3.52
C ASN A 46 53.97 -9.23 -3.23
N GLN A 47 55.19 -8.73 -3.46
CA GLN A 47 56.45 -9.42 -3.15
C GLN A 47 57.25 -8.69 -2.06
N CYS A 48 56.55 -8.00 -1.16
CA CYS A 48 57.16 -7.19 -0.11
C CYS A 48 57.23 -7.91 1.24
N GLN A 49 58.41 -7.94 1.84
CA GLN A 49 58.66 -8.52 3.18
C GLN A 49 58.61 -7.47 4.29
N LEU A 50 59.09 -6.24 4.01
CA LEU A 50 59.09 -5.11 4.96
C LEU A 50 58.72 -3.83 4.23
N CYS A 51 57.78 -3.08 4.78
CA CYS A 51 57.25 -1.86 4.17
C CYS A 51 58.13 -0.64 4.42
N SER A 52 58.03 0.35 3.52
CA SER A 52 58.63 1.67 3.72
C SER A 52 57.91 2.43 4.85
N THR A 53 58.59 3.39 5.48
CA THR A 53 58.02 4.21 6.57
C THR A 53 56.68 4.83 6.18
N GLY A 54 55.65 4.64 7.03
CA GLY A 54 54.27 5.09 6.77
C GLY A 54 53.37 4.06 6.08
N PHE A 55 53.89 2.86 5.75
CA PHE A 55 53.12 1.73 5.23
C PHE A 55 53.25 0.50 6.14
N TYR A 56 52.19 -0.30 6.18
CA TYR A 56 52.04 -1.48 7.02
C TYR A 56 51.80 -2.72 6.17
N LEU A 57 52.35 -3.85 6.61
CA LEU A 57 52.25 -5.11 5.88
C LEU A 57 50.90 -5.78 6.13
N LYS A 58 50.16 -6.07 5.05
CA LYS A 58 48.91 -6.82 5.04
C LYS A 58 49.16 -8.26 4.57
N TYR A 59 48.27 -9.18 4.98
CA TYR A 59 48.30 -10.58 4.54
C TYR A 59 48.44 -10.69 3.01
N GLY A 60 49.43 -11.45 2.54
CA GLY A 60 49.79 -11.54 1.12
C GLY A 60 50.95 -10.65 0.66
N PHE A 61 51.83 -10.23 1.57
CA PHE A 61 53.09 -9.51 1.27
C PHE A 61 52.89 -8.17 0.55
N GLN A 62 51.84 -7.42 0.92
CA GLN A 62 51.46 -6.13 0.35
C GLN A 62 51.55 -5.01 1.39
N CYS A 63 52.02 -3.83 0.96
CA CYS A 63 52.16 -2.65 1.82
C CYS A 63 51.05 -1.62 1.57
N THR A 64 50.31 -1.29 2.63
CA THR A 64 49.18 -0.36 2.62
C THR A 64 49.33 0.70 3.73
N ASN A 65 48.81 1.89 3.51
CA ASN A 65 48.70 2.94 4.54
C ASN A 65 47.37 2.85 5.32
N ASP A 66 46.39 2.10 4.82
CA ASP A 66 45.14 1.77 5.49
C ASP A 66 44.97 0.24 5.56
N CYS A 67 44.82 -0.28 6.77
CA CYS A 67 44.63 -1.71 7.02
C CYS A 67 43.22 -2.21 6.66
N GLY A 68 42.22 -1.32 6.70
CA GLY A 68 40.81 -1.60 6.48
C GLY A 68 40.11 -2.23 7.70
N LEU A 69 38.78 -2.37 7.60
CA LEU A 69 37.91 -2.84 8.68
C LEU A 69 38.42 -4.11 9.37
N LYS A 70 38.29 -4.13 10.70
CA LYS A 70 38.77 -5.14 11.66
C LYS A 70 40.28 -5.24 11.85
N TYR A 71 41.08 -4.42 11.16
CA TYR A 71 42.54 -4.36 11.31
C TYR A 71 43.03 -2.95 11.63
N PHE A 72 43.92 -2.82 12.61
CA PHE A 72 44.61 -1.58 12.95
C PHE A 72 46.09 -1.64 12.54
N ALA A 73 46.69 -0.47 12.37
CA ALA A 73 48.09 -0.33 11.99
C ALA A 73 48.99 -0.39 13.22
N ASN A 74 49.68 -1.52 13.45
CA ASN A 74 50.56 -1.64 14.60
C ASN A 74 51.94 -1.02 14.31
N GLY A 75 52.19 0.14 14.89
CA GLY A 75 53.45 0.89 14.78
C GLY A 75 54.70 0.16 15.32
N ASN A 76 54.53 -0.81 16.22
CA ASN A 76 55.66 -1.52 16.86
C ASN A 76 56.27 -2.60 15.95
N ASN A 77 55.51 -3.14 15.00
CA ASN A 77 55.98 -4.19 14.08
C ASN A 77 55.78 -3.86 12.59
N GLY A 78 55.12 -2.75 12.25
CA GLY A 78 54.88 -2.33 10.87
C GLY A 78 53.89 -3.25 10.13
N GLN A 79 52.97 -3.88 10.84
CA GLN A 79 51.98 -4.82 10.28
C GLN A 79 50.55 -4.39 10.59
N CYS A 80 49.62 -4.78 9.73
CA CYS A 80 48.19 -4.70 10.00
C CYS A 80 47.77 -5.86 10.90
N GLN A 81 47.34 -5.57 12.13
CA GLN A 81 46.90 -6.58 13.10
C GLN A 81 45.41 -6.49 13.36
N GLN A 82 44.78 -7.63 13.65
CA GLN A 82 43.34 -7.69 13.91
C GLN A 82 42.99 -7.07 15.28
N CYS A 83 41.84 -6.43 15.38
CA CYS A 83 41.30 -5.95 16.65
C CYS A 83 41.04 -7.13 17.64
N GLU A 84 41.52 -7.00 18.88
CA GLU A 84 41.30 -7.98 19.96
C GLU A 84 40.05 -7.66 20.79
N SER A 85 39.70 -6.38 20.95
CA SER A 85 38.56 -5.94 21.78
C SER A 85 37.21 -6.21 21.14
N SER A 86 36.49 -7.16 21.76
CA SER A 86 35.09 -7.53 21.52
C SER A 86 34.77 -8.06 20.11
N LEU A 87 34.03 -9.18 20.06
CA LEU A 87 33.75 -9.97 18.86
C LEU A 87 33.01 -9.22 17.72
N ASN A 88 32.58 -7.99 17.99
CA ASN A 88 31.67 -7.19 17.18
C ASN A 88 32.19 -5.76 16.94
N CYS A 89 33.53 -5.57 16.94
CA CYS A 89 34.18 -4.31 16.63
C CYS A 89 34.59 -4.23 15.14
N ALA A 90 34.27 -3.11 14.48
CA ALA A 90 34.57 -2.85 13.07
C ALA A 90 35.84 -2.01 12.88
N GLU A 91 36.10 -1.02 13.75
CA GLU A 91 37.32 -0.20 13.74
C GLU A 91 37.82 -0.03 15.19
N CYS A 92 39.12 -0.19 15.40
CA CYS A 92 39.78 -0.06 16.71
C CYS A 92 41.07 0.74 16.59
N GLU A 93 41.47 1.41 17.68
CA GLU A 93 42.64 2.30 17.69
C GLU A 93 43.94 1.52 17.97
N ASN A 94 43.98 0.79 19.08
CA ASN A 94 45.17 0.09 19.58
C ASN A 94 44.92 -1.41 19.80
N GLY A 95 44.03 -2.02 19.00
CA GLY A 95 43.58 -3.40 19.17
C GLY A 95 42.61 -3.63 20.33
N GLN A 96 42.67 -2.82 21.40
CA GLN A 96 41.89 -2.99 22.64
C GLN A 96 40.79 -1.93 22.89
N ALA A 97 40.76 -0.85 22.13
CA ALA A 97 39.75 0.19 22.22
C ALA A 97 38.95 0.24 20.92
N CYS A 98 37.66 -0.10 20.97
CA CYS A 98 36.80 -0.02 19.81
C CYS A 98 36.35 1.43 19.58
N THR A 99 36.48 1.91 18.35
CA THR A 99 36.02 3.25 17.93
C THR A 99 34.73 3.18 17.12
N LYS A 100 34.40 2.00 16.56
CA LYS A 100 33.19 1.76 15.76
C LYS A 100 32.80 0.29 15.77
N CYS A 101 31.53 0.00 16.02
CA CYS A 101 31.00 -1.35 16.11
C CYS A 101 30.53 -1.92 14.77
N ASP A 102 30.45 -3.25 14.69
CA ASP A 102 29.77 -3.96 13.61
C ASP A 102 28.26 -3.65 13.60
N THR A 103 27.62 -3.85 12.45
CA THR A 103 26.16 -3.70 12.30
C THR A 103 25.40 -4.57 13.31
N GLY A 104 24.37 -4.01 13.94
CA GLY A 104 23.65 -4.64 15.05
C GLY A 104 24.21 -4.31 16.44
N TYR A 105 25.25 -3.50 16.54
CA TYR A 105 25.86 -3.06 17.81
C TYR A 105 26.08 -1.54 17.85
N PHE A 106 26.05 -0.95 19.05
CA PHE A 106 26.39 0.45 19.31
C PHE A 106 27.58 0.56 20.27
N LEU A 107 28.31 1.67 20.16
CA LEU A 107 29.49 1.92 20.98
C LEU A 107 29.09 2.43 22.36
N GLN A 108 29.44 1.67 23.39
CA GLN A 108 29.41 2.08 24.79
C GLN A 108 30.83 2.01 25.35
N ASN A 109 31.62 3.02 24.98
CA ASN A 109 33.07 3.18 25.18
C ASN A 109 33.67 2.39 26.38
N PRO A 110 34.57 1.41 26.17
CA PRO A 110 35.18 0.99 24.89
C PRO A 110 34.46 -0.19 24.19
N ASP A 111 33.34 -0.66 24.73
CA ASP A 111 32.70 -1.93 24.32
C ASP A 111 31.55 -1.75 23.33
N CYS A 112 31.38 -2.74 22.44
CA CYS A 112 30.24 -2.83 21.54
C CYS A 112 29.08 -3.62 22.17
N ARG A 113 27.95 -2.96 22.42
CA ARG A 113 26.74 -3.61 22.94
C ARG A 113 25.68 -3.80 21.88
N GLN A 114 24.93 -4.89 21.97
CA GLN A 114 23.95 -5.26 20.96
C GLN A 114 22.77 -4.27 20.95
N CYS A 115 22.34 -3.87 19.77
CA CYS A 115 21.09 -3.15 19.56
C CYS A 115 19.89 -3.98 20.01
N HIS A 116 18.76 -3.32 20.29
CA HIS A 116 17.48 -4.03 20.35
C HIS A 116 17.26 -4.81 19.04
N LYS A 117 16.77 -6.06 19.12
CA LYS A 117 16.63 -6.99 17.97
C LYS A 117 15.91 -6.44 16.73
N ASN A 118 15.03 -5.44 16.91
CA ASN A 118 14.31 -4.78 15.82
C ASN A 118 15.14 -3.71 15.08
N CYS A 119 16.25 -3.24 15.64
CA CYS A 119 17.17 -2.31 14.99
C CYS A 119 18.25 -3.07 14.19
N LEU A 120 18.65 -2.54 13.04
CA LEU A 120 19.88 -2.89 12.32
C LEU A 120 21.05 -1.99 12.75
N GLN A 121 20.75 -0.73 13.05
CA GLN A 121 21.67 0.22 13.66
C GLN A 121 20.93 0.98 14.78
N CYS A 122 21.66 1.37 15.81
CA CYS A 122 21.12 2.04 16.99
C CYS A 122 22.17 2.94 17.63
N PHE A 123 21.74 3.85 18.50
CA PHE A 123 22.60 4.62 19.41
C PHE A 123 22.45 4.17 20.88
N GLY A 124 21.66 3.12 21.12
CA GLY A 124 21.42 2.56 22.45
C GLY A 124 20.63 1.25 22.37
N SER A 125 20.46 0.59 23.50
CA SER A 125 19.87 -0.76 23.59
C SER A 125 18.33 -0.78 23.61
N ASP A 126 17.65 0.36 23.70
CA ASP A 126 16.18 0.39 23.72
C ASP A 126 15.56 0.31 22.31
N LYS A 127 14.33 -0.21 22.23
CA LYS A 127 13.53 -0.32 21.00
C LYS A 127 13.21 1.02 20.30
N SER A 128 13.32 2.13 21.02
CA SER A 128 13.13 3.52 20.56
C SER A 128 14.45 4.24 20.24
N GLN A 129 15.59 3.56 20.36
CA GLN A 129 16.93 4.10 20.08
C GLN A 129 17.54 3.54 18.78
N CYS A 130 16.68 3.06 17.88
CA CYS A 130 17.09 2.60 16.55
C CYS A 130 17.35 3.80 15.63
N THR A 131 18.48 3.80 14.92
CA THR A 131 18.72 4.71 13.79
C THR A 131 18.26 4.09 12.47
N GLN A 132 18.25 2.77 12.38
CA GLN A 132 17.83 2.01 11.21
C GLN A 132 17.19 0.68 11.62
N CYS A 133 16.08 0.30 11.00
CA CYS A 133 15.33 -0.91 11.34
C CYS A 133 15.84 -2.18 10.62
N ASN A 134 15.65 -3.33 11.26
CA ASN A 134 16.03 -4.62 10.71
C ASN A 134 15.06 -5.08 9.63
N THR A 135 15.47 -4.89 8.38
CA THR A 135 14.69 -5.22 7.18
C THR A 135 14.47 -6.71 6.99
N GLN A 136 15.38 -7.58 7.49
CA GLN A 136 15.19 -9.03 7.48
C GLN A 136 14.03 -9.48 8.38
N LEU A 137 13.74 -8.71 9.44
CA LEU A 137 12.59 -8.91 10.32
C LEU A 137 11.35 -8.11 9.89
N GLN A 138 11.37 -7.54 8.68
CA GLN A 138 10.31 -6.70 8.10
C GLN A 138 9.85 -5.56 9.02
N LYS A 139 10.77 -4.96 9.79
CA LYS A 139 10.46 -3.84 10.69
C LYS A 139 10.48 -2.52 9.92
N TYR A 140 9.42 -1.73 10.09
CA TYR A 140 9.27 -0.41 9.52
C TYR A 140 9.73 0.65 10.52
N GLN A 141 10.42 1.66 10.02
CA GLN A 141 10.88 2.78 10.83
C GLN A 141 9.82 3.87 10.91
N GLU A 142 9.41 4.20 12.13
CA GLU A 142 8.54 5.34 12.45
C GLU A 142 9.27 6.19 13.50
N GLY A 143 9.88 7.30 13.05
CA GLY A 143 10.84 8.07 13.85
C GLY A 143 12.08 7.24 14.22
N THR A 144 12.33 7.08 15.51
CA THR A 144 13.44 6.26 16.06
C THR A 144 12.97 4.86 16.52
N SER A 145 11.70 4.53 16.29
CA SER A 145 11.10 3.24 16.70
C SER A 145 10.96 2.29 15.52
N CYS A 146 11.28 1.01 15.74
CA CYS A 146 11.14 -0.04 14.75
C CYS A 146 9.93 -0.94 15.04
N LEU A 147 8.88 -0.74 14.24
CA LEU A 147 7.55 -1.31 14.41
C LEU A 147 7.28 -2.44 13.41
N ASP A 148 6.34 -3.32 13.78
CA ASP A 148 5.91 -4.45 12.95
C ASP A 148 4.87 -4.04 11.89
N VAL A 149 4.14 -2.96 12.18
CA VAL A 149 3.13 -2.33 11.33
C VAL A 149 3.19 -0.82 11.62
N CYS A 150 3.04 0.00 10.58
CA CYS A 150 2.94 1.45 10.72
C CYS A 150 1.69 1.87 11.50
N SER A 151 1.79 2.97 12.25
CA SER A 151 0.64 3.55 12.96
C SER A 151 -0.47 4.00 12.00
N LEU A 152 -1.69 4.18 12.52
CA LEU A 152 -2.81 4.73 11.74
C LEU A 152 -2.45 6.10 11.15
N GLY A 153 -2.81 6.32 9.88
CA GLY A 153 -2.40 7.50 9.12
C GLY A 153 -1.08 7.37 8.38
N ASN A 154 -0.35 6.26 8.49
CA ASN A 154 0.90 5.99 7.76
C ASN A 154 0.78 4.78 6.81
N TYR A 155 1.50 4.82 5.69
CA TYR A 155 1.67 3.70 4.76
C TYR A 155 3.11 3.18 4.73
N ARG A 156 3.27 1.98 4.19
CA ARG A 156 4.55 1.28 4.07
C ARG A 156 5.29 1.78 2.83
N ASN A 157 6.39 2.50 3.02
CA ASN A 157 7.28 2.89 1.94
C ASN A 157 8.59 2.08 1.97
N ASN A 158 9.20 1.87 0.81
CA ASN A 158 10.51 1.23 0.66
C ASN A 158 11.44 2.19 -0.10
N ILE A 159 12.38 2.79 0.62
CA ILE A 159 13.36 3.71 0.06
C ILE A 159 14.73 3.03 0.11
N ASN A 160 15.32 2.77 -1.05
CA ASN A 160 16.64 2.15 -1.22
C ASN A 160 16.84 0.81 -0.47
N GLY A 161 15.78 0.02 -0.29
CA GLY A 161 15.82 -1.28 0.41
C GLY A 161 15.50 -1.21 1.90
N TYR A 162 15.23 -0.01 2.45
CA TYR A 162 14.84 0.20 3.84
C TYR A 162 13.34 0.52 3.95
N LEU A 163 12.72 -0.02 5.00
CA LEU A 163 11.27 0.03 5.22
C LEU A 163 10.93 1.19 6.17
N TYR A 164 10.08 2.11 5.70
CA TYR A 164 9.66 3.31 6.43
C TYR A 164 8.13 3.39 6.53
N CYS A 165 7.66 4.16 7.52
CA CYS A 165 6.27 4.55 7.68
C CYS A 165 6.11 6.03 7.29
N ASP A 166 5.55 6.27 6.11
CA ASP A 166 5.31 7.62 5.58
C ASP A 166 3.84 8.03 5.78
N GLN A 167 3.59 9.31 6.02
CA GLN A 167 2.23 9.82 6.25
C GLN A 167 1.36 9.78 4.98
N CYS A 168 0.11 9.37 5.15
CA CYS A 168 -0.94 9.48 4.15
C CYS A 168 -1.31 10.95 3.90
N GLN A 169 -1.65 11.28 2.66
CA GLN A 169 -2.13 12.62 2.32
C GLN A 169 -3.55 12.84 2.87
N ILE A 170 -3.74 13.91 3.66
CA ILE A 170 -5.06 14.34 4.16
C ILE A 170 -5.97 14.61 2.95
N PRO A 171 -7.24 14.13 2.91
CA PRO A 171 -8.07 13.60 3.99
C PRO A 171 -8.10 12.06 4.11
N CYS A 172 -6.99 11.37 3.84
CA CYS A 172 -6.89 9.92 3.97
C CYS A 172 -6.48 9.46 5.39
N SER A 173 -7.10 8.38 5.90
CA SER A 173 -6.78 7.75 7.19
C SER A 173 -6.01 6.42 7.06
N LYS A 174 -6.20 5.70 5.95
CA LYS A 174 -5.33 4.58 5.52
C LYS A 174 -5.11 4.63 4.03
N CYS A 175 -3.85 4.50 3.61
CA CYS A 175 -3.44 4.55 2.20
C CYS A 175 -2.45 3.42 1.88
N ILE A 176 -2.34 3.06 0.59
CA ILE A 176 -1.39 2.06 0.07
C ILE A 176 -0.10 2.76 -0.40
N THR A 177 -0.26 3.92 -1.03
CA THR A 177 0.80 4.87 -1.37
C THR A 177 0.34 6.26 -0.93
N LYS A 178 1.20 7.27 -1.02
CA LYS A 178 0.86 8.67 -0.69
C LYS A 178 -0.48 9.14 -1.28
N ASP A 179 -0.78 8.73 -2.51
CA ASP A 179 -1.94 9.20 -3.28
C ASP A 179 -3.08 8.17 -3.38
N ILE A 180 -2.82 6.87 -3.16
CA ILE A 180 -3.84 5.80 -3.22
C ILE A 180 -4.44 5.58 -1.83
N CYS A 181 -5.55 6.26 -1.56
CA CYS A 181 -6.31 6.11 -0.33
C CYS A 181 -7.21 4.86 -0.34
N THR A 182 -7.40 4.23 0.83
CA THR A 182 -8.33 3.09 1.03
C THR A 182 -9.36 3.34 2.12
N GLU A 183 -9.06 4.17 3.12
CA GLU A 183 -10.02 4.66 4.11
C GLU A 183 -9.82 6.15 4.33
N CYS A 184 -10.92 6.91 4.41
CA CYS A 184 -10.91 8.35 4.60
C CYS A 184 -10.94 8.73 6.09
N VAL A 185 -10.61 9.98 6.44
CA VAL A 185 -10.88 10.52 7.77
C VAL A 185 -12.37 10.78 7.97
N ILE A 186 -12.82 10.84 9.23
CA ILE A 186 -14.23 11.09 9.59
C ILE A 186 -14.71 12.39 8.95
N GLY A 187 -15.90 12.38 8.33
CA GLY A 187 -16.45 13.48 7.54
C GLY A 187 -16.19 13.40 6.04
N TYR A 188 -15.49 12.35 5.58
CA TYR A 188 -15.26 12.04 4.17
C TYR A 188 -15.63 10.57 3.91
N TYR A 189 -16.11 10.27 2.69
CA TYR A 189 -16.39 8.91 2.24
C TYR A 189 -15.54 8.53 1.03
N TYR A 190 -15.30 7.23 0.86
CA TYR A 190 -14.58 6.68 -0.26
C TYR A 190 -15.50 6.52 -1.48
N ASN A 191 -15.20 7.20 -2.59
CA ASN A 191 -15.96 7.12 -3.84
C ASN A 191 -15.15 6.41 -4.95
N PRO A 192 -15.43 5.13 -5.26
CA PRO A 192 -14.72 4.39 -6.31
C PRO A 192 -15.18 4.72 -7.75
N LEU A 193 -16.15 5.62 -7.93
CA LEU A 193 -16.81 5.87 -9.23
C LEU A 193 -16.33 7.14 -9.95
N GLU A 194 -15.46 7.95 -9.34
CA GLU A 194 -14.88 9.13 -10.00
C GLU A 194 -13.57 8.78 -10.71
N ASN A 195 -13.47 9.15 -12.00
CA ASN A 195 -12.35 8.82 -12.89
C ASN A 195 -11.08 9.69 -12.68
N ASP A 196 -10.93 10.45 -11.57
CA ASP A 196 -9.67 11.15 -11.25
C ASP A 196 -8.83 10.31 -10.26
N PRO A 197 -7.66 9.78 -10.66
CA PRO A 197 -6.80 8.94 -9.82
C PRO A 197 -6.14 9.67 -8.63
N ARG A 198 -6.54 10.91 -8.32
CA ARG A 198 -5.96 11.74 -7.25
C ARG A 198 -6.91 12.11 -6.10
N ASN A 199 -8.17 11.67 -6.10
CA ASN A 199 -9.12 12.16 -5.07
C ASN A 199 -10.26 11.19 -4.69
N TYR A 200 -9.93 10.04 -4.10
CA TYR A 200 -10.93 9.04 -3.68
C TYR A 200 -11.79 9.43 -2.47
N CYS A 201 -11.43 10.46 -1.71
CA CYS A 201 -12.11 10.84 -0.47
C CYS A 201 -12.92 12.13 -0.62
N VAL A 202 -14.24 12.01 -0.72
CA VAL A 202 -15.16 13.13 -0.94
C VAL A 202 -15.80 13.55 0.39
N LYS A 203 -15.88 14.86 0.67
CA LYS A 203 -16.46 15.39 1.91
C LYS A 203 -17.97 15.13 1.97
N CYS A 204 -18.47 14.58 3.07
CA CYS A 204 -19.90 14.25 3.25
C CYS A 204 -20.82 15.45 2.99
N GLU A 205 -20.47 16.61 3.55
CA GLU A 205 -21.23 17.86 3.48
C GLU A 205 -21.45 18.38 2.04
N ASN A 206 -20.56 18.03 1.11
CA ASN A 206 -20.68 18.44 -0.30
C ASN A 206 -21.84 17.73 -1.03
N GLN A 207 -22.32 16.62 -0.49
CA GLN A 207 -23.31 15.74 -1.13
C GLN A 207 -24.60 15.65 -0.28
N ILE A 208 -24.48 15.59 1.04
CA ILE A 208 -25.62 15.68 1.98
C ILE A 208 -25.35 16.83 2.93
N LYS A 209 -26.12 17.92 2.79
CA LYS A 209 -25.95 19.14 3.59
C LYS A 209 -26.14 18.83 5.08
N TYR A 210 -25.28 19.41 5.93
CA TYR A 210 -25.21 19.14 7.38
C TYR A 210 -24.84 17.70 7.78
N CYS A 211 -24.49 16.81 6.84
CA CYS A 211 -24.01 15.48 7.20
C CYS A 211 -22.56 15.52 7.70
N SER A 212 -22.34 15.04 8.92
CA SER A 212 -21.03 15.02 9.59
C SER A 212 -20.29 13.68 9.48
N VAL A 213 -21.02 12.58 9.27
CA VAL A 213 -20.48 11.23 9.03
C VAL A 213 -21.37 10.55 8.00
N CYS A 214 -20.79 9.99 6.95
CA CYS A 214 -21.52 9.33 5.86
C CYS A 214 -20.80 8.06 5.39
N THR A 215 -21.53 7.19 4.70
CA THR A 215 -21.04 5.94 4.10
C THR A 215 -21.61 5.76 2.70
N PHE A 216 -20.89 5.08 1.82
CA PHE A 216 -21.33 4.82 0.45
C PHE A 216 -21.59 3.32 0.26
N THR A 217 -22.87 2.96 0.15
CA THR A 217 -23.37 1.58 0.13
C THR A 217 -24.39 1.42 -0.98
N ASN A 218 -24.40 0.28 -1.68
CA ASN A 218 -25.36 0.00 -2.76
C ASN A 218 -25.47 1.13 -3.83
N ASN A 219 -24.34 1.75 -4.19
CA ASN A 219 -24.24 2.92 -5.08
C ASN A 219 -25.03 4.16 -4.65
N LYS A 220 -25.33 4.32 -3.35
CA LYS A 220 -25.92 5.51 -2.77
C LYS A 220 -25.10 6.00 -1.58
N LEU A 221 -25.03 7.32 -1.42
CA LEU A 221 -24.47 7.93 -0.22
C LEU A 221 -25.55 7.98 0.86
N GLN A 222 -25.22 7.50 2.05
CA GLN A 222 -26.07 7.54 3.24
C GLN A 222 -25.39 8.34 4.34
N CYS A 223 -26.12 9.22 5.00
CA CYS A 223 -25.66 9.88 6.22
C CYS A 223 -25.84 8.95 7.42
N LEU A 224 -24.88 8.98 8.33
CA LEU A 224 -24.88 8.24 9.60
C LEU A 224 -24.96 9.16 10.82
N LYS A 225 -24.60 10.45 10.67
CA LYS A 225 -24.73 11.45 11.73
C LYS A 225 -24.80 12.87 11.17
N CYS A 226 -25.77 13.65 11.65
CA CYS A 226 -25.97 15.04 11.25
C CYS A 226 -25.32 16.04 12.22
N TYR A 227 -25.00 17.24 11.74
CA TYR A 227 -24.47 18.34 12.54
C TYR A 227 -25.61 19.29 12.96
N LYS A 228 -26.06 19.19 14.22
CA LYS A 228 -27.14 20.03 14.79
C LYS A 228 -28.49 19.92 14.07
N LYS A 229 -28.75 18.77 13.44
CA LYS A 229 -29.98 18.38 12.73
C LYS A 229 -30.26 16.91 13.07
N TYR A 230 -31.44 16.40 12.72
CA TYR A 230 -31.82 15.00 12.95
C TYR A 230 -31.66 14.18 11.68
N LEU A 231 -31.16 12.95 11.83
CA LEU A 231 -31.00 12.02 10.72
C LEU A 231 -32.35 11.46 10.26
N SER A 232 -32.60 11.53 8.96
CA SER A 232 -33.80 11.00 8.32
C SER A 232 -33.85 9.47 8.33
N VAL A 233 -35.06 8.92 8.25
CA VAL A 233 -35.32 7.47 8.32
C VAL A 233 -34.75 6.70 7.13
N ASP A 234 -34.70 7.34 5.96
CA ASP A 234 -34.09 6.79 4.74
C ASP A 234 -32.57 6.95 4.68
N LEU A 235 -31.98 7.63 5.68
CA LEU A 235 -30.56 7.95 5.82
C LEU A 235 -30.02 8.87 4.71
N LEU A 236 -30.89 9.61 3.99
CA LEU A 236 -30.47 10.46 2.86
C LEU A 236 -30.43 11.96 3.18
N THR A 237 -31.09 12.43 4.24
CA THR A 237 -31.18 13.85 4.61
C THR A 237 -30.90 14.11 6.10
N CYS A 238 -30.61 15.37 6.41
CA CYS A 238 -30.36 15.89 7.75
C CYS A 238 -31.28 17.09 7.98
N ASP A 239 -32.42 16.85 8.64
CA ASP A 239 -33.53 17.79 8.70
C ASP A 239 -33.70 18.44 10.08
N ASP A 240 -34.36 19.59 10.13
CA ASP A 240 -34.67 20.29 11.38
C ASP A 240 -35.74 19.57 12.21
N ASP A 241 -36.60 18.77 11.57
CA ASP A 241 -37.67 18.04 12.23
C ASP A 241 -37.98 16.71 11.53
N CYS A 242 -38.66 15.82 12.24
CA CYS A 242 -39.03 14.50 11.73
C CYS A 242 -40.34 14.51 10.94
N ILE A 243 -40.43 13.66 9.91
CA ILE A 243 -41.66 13.45 9.15
C ILE A 243 -42.75 12.79 10.02
N LYS A 244 -44.04 12.98 9.68
CA LYS A 244 -45.16 12.33 10.38
C LYS A 244 -44.95 10.80 10.50
N GLY A 245 -45.34 10.26 11.65
CA GLY A 245 -45.08 8.88 12.06
C GLY A 245 -43.73 8.66 12.75
N TYR A 246 -42.92 9.70 12.94
CA TYR A 246 -41.61 9.65 13.59
C TYR A 246 -41.42 10.84 14.55
N TYR A 247 -40.60 10.66 15.59
CA TYR A 247 -40.27 11.66 16.60
C TYR A 247 -38.75 11.86 16.73
N ARG A 248 -38.35 13.00 17.29
CA ARG A 248 -36.94 13.35 17.52
C ARG A 248 -36.39 12.64 18.75
N ASP A 249 -35.30 11.88 18.57
CA ASP A 249 -34.46 11.44 19.68
C ASP A 249 -33.25 12.39 19.81
N ASP A 250 -33.28 13.24 20.83
CA ASP A 250 -32.21 14.21 21.11
C ASP A 250 -30.91 13.54 21.60
N PHE A 251 -30.99 12.34 22.18
CA PHE A 251 -29.83 11.59 22.69
C PHE A 251 -29.08 10.91 21.53
N GLN A 252 -29.80 10.40 20.53
CA GLN A 252 -29.21 9.74 19.35
C GLN A 252 -29.15 10.63 18.09
N GLN A 253 -29.76 11.83 18.10
CA GLN A 253 -29.85 12.79 17.00
C GLN A 253 -30.44 12.21 15.70
N GLN A 254 -31.51 11.41 15.83
CA GLN A 254 -32.19 10.75 14.71
C GLN A 254 -33.71 10.71 14.88
N CYS A 255 -34.42 10.44 13.79
CA CYS A 255 -35.87 10.26 13.77
C CYS A 255 -36.25 8.80 14.06
N LEU A 256 -36.87 8.55 15.22
CA LEU A 256 -37.36 7.24 15.63
C LEU A 256 -38.86 7.08 15.33
N LYS A 257 -39.30 5.85 15.04
CA LYS A 257 -40.68 5.60 14.61
C LYS A 257 -41.65 5.63 15.79
N CYS A 258 -42.79 6.32 15.64
CA CYS A 258 -43.92 6.24 16.55
C CYS A 258 -44.49 4.80 16.59
N LYS A 259 -45.20 4.45 17.68
CA LYS A 259 -45.94 3.17 17.73
C LYS A 259 -47.01 3.12 16.63
N PRO A 260 -47.37 1.93 16.09
CA PRO A 260 -48.25 1.81 14.91
C PRO A 260 -49.62 2.49 15.04
N GLN A 261 -50.14 2.59 16.26
CA GLN A 261 -51.40 3.25 16.62
C GLN A 261 -51.35 4.79 16.64
N CYS A 262 -50.18 5.40 16.39
CA CYS A 262 -49.93 6.83 16.50
C CYS A 262 -49.25 7.40 15.26
N ILE A 263 -49.75 8.54 14.73
CA ILE A 263 -49.19 9.23 13.55
C ILE A 263 -48.40 10.50 13.88
N GLN A 264 -48.48 11.01 15.11
CA GLN A 264 -47.59 12.07 15.61
C GLN A 264 -47.36 11.90 17.11
N CYS A 265 -46.11 11.69 17.54
CA CYS A 265 -45.73 11.41 18.92
C CYS A 265 -44.52 12.24 19.36
N PHE A 266 -44.31 12.36 20.68
CA PHE A 266 -43.15 13.04 21.27
C PHE A 266 -42.09 12.07 21.82
N SER A 267 -42.42 10.80 22.06
CA SER A 267 -41.46 9.75 22.44
C SER A 267 -41.90 8.38 21.92
N GLY A 268 -41.16 7.32 22.29
CA GLY A 268 -41.53 5.93 21.99
C GLY A 268 -42.52 5.30 22.98
N GLU A 269 -42.94 6.05 24.01
CA GLU A 269 -43.82 5.57 25.08
C GLU A 269 -45.30 5.76 24.71
N ASP A 270 -46.19 4.91 25.25
CA ASP A 270 -47.61 4.89 24.87
C ASP A 270 -48.32 6.23 25.10
N PHE A 271 -48.00 6.91 26.21
CA PHE A 271 -48.63 8.15 26.67
C PHE A 271 -48.20 9.41 25.90
N SER A 272 -47.28 9.27 24.93
CA SER A 272 -46.65 10.39 24.22
C SER A 272 -47.29 10.73 22.87
N CYS A 273 -48.41 10.07 22.53
CA CYS A 273 -49.10 10.32 21.27
C CYS A 273 -49.85 11.66 21.29
N SER A 274 -49.92 12.33 20.15
CA SER A 274 -50.67 13.58 19.95
C SER A 274 -51.69 13.49 18.82
N GLU A 275 -51.59 12.50 17.94
CA GLU A 275 -52.51 12.26 16.82
C GLU A 275 -52.56 10.75 16.54
N CYS A 276 -53.74 10.12 16.67
CA CYS A 276 -53.93 8.67 16.49
C CYS A 276 -54.11 8.29 15.01
N ALA A 277 -53.83 7.02 14.67
CA ALA A 277 -54.10 6.47 13.33
C ALA A 277 -55.62 6.31 13.05
N THR A 278 -56.02 6.20 11.78
CA THR A 278 -57.43 6.28 11.31
C THR A 278 -58.40 5.18 11.77
N GLU A 279 -57.96 4.25 12.64
CA GLU A 279 -58.77 3.19 13.25
C GLU A 279 -58.67 3.21 14.80
N TRP A 280 -58.05 4.27 15.35
CA TRP A 280 -57.69 4.40 16.75
C TRP A 280 -58.17 5.75 17.33
N CYS A 281 -58.74 5.69 18.52
CA CYS A 281 -59.41 6.76 19.24
C CYS A 281 -58.54 7.19 20.43
N GLN A 282 -58.43 8.50 20.73
CA GLN A 282 -57.68 8.97 21.90
C GLN A 282 -58.51 8.82 23.18
N GLU A 283 -57.94 8.20 24.22
CA GLU A 283 -58.61 8.02 25.51
C GLU A 283 -58.26 9.17 26.47
N CYS A 284 -59.28 9.92 26.92
CA CYS A 284 -59.08 11.10 27.76
C CYS A 284 -59.19 10.77 29.25
N ASN A 285 -58.05 10.46 29.88
CA ASN A 285 -57.89 10.33 31.32
C ASN A 285 -56.59 11.02 31.80
N ASN A 286 -56.67 11.70 32.96
CA ASN A 286 -55.64 12.51 33.61
C ASN A 286 -54.17 12.30 33.17
N GLY A 287 -53.73 13.08 32.17
CA GLY A 287 -52.32 13.28 31.82
C GLY A 287 -51.69 12.27 30.86
N ASN A 288 -52.44 11.28 30.38
CA ASN A 288 -51.90 10.14 29.62
C ASN A 288 -52.56 10.00 28.24
N ASN A 289 -51.90 10.46 27.17
CA ASN A 289 -52.45 10.42 25.81
C ASN A 289 -52.25 9.06 25.13
N ASN A 290 -53.12 8.10 25.43
CA ASN A 290 -53.14 6.78 24.77
C ASN A 290 -54.14 6.71 23.62
N CYS A 291 -53.78 5.97 22.56
CA CYS A 291 -54.69 5.59 21.48
C CYS A 291 -55.20 4.16 21.70
N ILE A 292 -56.52 3.96 21.62
CA ILE A 292 -57.22 2.67 21.74
C ILE A 292 -57.95 2.32 20.44
N ALA A 293 -58.11 1.04 20.11
CA ALA A 293 -58.83 0.62 18.90
C ALA A 293 -60.33 0.96 19.02
N CYS A 294 -60.92 1.55 17.98
CA CYS A 294 -62.32 1.97 18.02
C CYS A 294 -63.26 0.77 17.74
N GLU A 295 -64.19 0.46 18.65
CA GLU A 295 -65.21 -0.57 18.45
C GLU A 295 -66.29 -0.12 17.44
N SER A 296 -66.75 -1.06 16.60
CA SER A 296 -67.16 -0.81 15.21
C SER A 296 -68.50 -0.10 14.94
N ASP A 297 -69.13 0.57 15.91
CA ASP A 297 -70.48 1.15 15.75
C ASP A 297 -70.71 2.53 16.40
N LYS A 298 -69.66 3.27 16.83
CA LYS A 298 -69.81 4.66 17.31
C LYS A 298 -68.70 5.59 16.82
N ASN A 299 -69.10 6.78 16.34
CA ASN A 299 -68.21 7.81 15.81
C ASN A 299 -67.12 8.22 16.80
N CYS A 300 -65.90 8.41 16.29
CA CYS A 300 -64.77 8.95 17.04
C CYS A 300 -65.11 10.33 17.62
N LYS A 301 -64.96 10.52 18.94
CA LYS A 301 -65.17 11.82 19.60
C LYS A 301 -63.84 12.53 19.81
N ILE A 302 -63.78 13.82 19.52
CA ILE A 302 -62.60 14.68 19.72
C ILE A 302 -62.65 15.24 21.15
N CYS A 303 -61.51 15.21 21.86
CA CYS A 303 -61.35 15.87 23.15
C CYS A 303 -60.80 17.29 23.01
N VAL A 304 -61.40 18.22 23.74
CA VAL A 304 -60.85 19.54 24.04
C VAL A 304 -61.12 19.80 25.52
N ASP A 305 -60.10 20.21 26.28
CA ASP A 305 -60.19 20.57 27.71
C ASP A 305 -61.05 19.62 28.58
N TYR A 306 -60.73 18.33 28.51
CA TYR A 306 -61.21 17.25 29.40
C TYR A 306 -62.69 16.80 29.25
N TYR A 307 -63.39 17.14 28.16
CA TYR A 307 -64.76 16.65 27.90
C TYR A 307 -65.00 16.16 26.46
N TYR A 308 -65.98 15.27 26.27
CA TYR A 308 -66.45 14.77 24.97
C TYR A 308 -67.73 15.48 24.51
N LEU A 309 -67.79 15.91 23.25
CA LEU A 309 -68.98 16.52 22.62
C LEU A 309 -69.64 15.57 21.59
N ASP A 310 -70.97 15.53 21.58
CA ASP A 310 -71.77 15.01 20.47
C ASP A 310 -72.26 16.19 19.61
N MET A 311 -72.12 16.10 18.28
CA MET A 311 -72.71 17.06 17.35
C MET A 311 -73.72 16.37 16.42
N ILE A 312 -74.98 16.80 16.49
CA ILE A 312 -75.93 16.67 15.39
C ILE A 312 -76.10 18.06 14.78
N VAL A 313 -75.74 18.19 13.50
CA VAL A 313 -75.88 19.42 12.72
C VAL A 313 -77.25 19.43 12.05
N ASN A 314 -77.91 20.59 12.00
CA ASN A 314 -78.82 20.95 10.89
C ASN A 314 -79.09 22.48 10.85
N PRO A 315 -79.51 23.04 9.70
CA PRO A 315 -78.68 24.09 9.10
C PRO A 315 -79.46 25.28 8.49
N GLU A 316 -79.13 26.52 8.86
CA GLU A 316 -79.45 27.69 8.03
C GLU A 316 -78.23 28.61 7.87
N ASN A 317 -78.18 29.28 6.72
CA ASN A 317 -76.99 29.74 6.00
C ASN A 317 -76.55 31.19 6.41
N PRO A 318 -75.59 31.88 5.76
CA PRO A 318 -74.39 32.37 6.45
C PRO A 318 -74.27 33.92 6.46
N ASP A 319 -73.14 34.41 7.01
CA ASP A 319 -72.67 35.81 6.98
C ASP A 319 -73.58 36.88 7.63
N GLY A 320 -73.36 37.19 8.93
CA GLY A 320 -74.13 38.25 9.61
C GLY A 320 -73.76 38.61 11.07
N ALA A 321 -72.56 39.14 11.29
CA ALA A 321 -72.12 40.06 12.37
C ALA A 321 -72.89 40.26 13.72
N LYS A 322 -72.09 40.34 14.81
CA LYS A 322 -72.23 41.18 16.04
C LYS A 322 -73.38 40.94 17.04
N ILE A 323 -73.06 40.22 18.12
CA ILE A 323 -73.34 40.57 19.54
C ILE A 323 -72.14 40.02 20.35
N GLY A 324 -71.57 40.59 21.42
CA GLY A 324 -71.70 41.90 22.10
C GLY A 324 -70.74 41.93 23.33
N LEU A 325 -70.33 43.09 23.85
CA LEU A 325 -69.37 43.17 24.99
C LEU A 325 -70.08 42.96 26.36
N GLN A 326 -69.53 42.12 27.24
CA GLN A 326 -69.96 42.01 28.64
C GLN A 326 -68.84 42.49 29.58
N CYS A 327 -69.16 43.45 30.45
CA CYS A 327 -68.19 44.02 31.41
C CYS A 327 -68.06 43.18 32.70
N PRO A 328 -66.91 43.24 33.39
CA PRO A 328 -66.73 42.61 34.70
C PRO A 328 -67.74 43.12 35.75
N ILE A 329 -68.14 42.26 36.68
CA ILE A 329 -69.29 42.48 37.60
C ILE A 329 -69.16 43.74 38.48
N THR A 330 -67.94 44.20 38.82
CA THR A 330 -67.72 45.43 39.63
C THR A 330 -67.64 46.71 38.79
N CYS A 331 -67.76 46.60 37.47
CA CYS A 331 -67.58 47.67 36.49
C CYS A 331 -68.92 48.15 35.92
N GLU A 332 -69.18 49.46 35.99
CA GLU A 332 -70.38 50.08 35.41
C GLU A 332 -70.26 50.24 33.89
N THR A 333 -69.08 50.62 33.40
CA THR A 333 -68.76 50.72 31.96
C THR A 333 -67.32 50.29 31.71
N CYS A 334 -67.09 49.44 30.71
CA CYS A 334 -65.77 48.93 30.33
C CYS A 334 -65.47 49.18 28.85
N GLN A 335 -64.18 49.14 28.49
CA GLN A 335 -63.70 49.12 27.11
C GLN A 335 -63.50 47.68 26.61
N ASN A 336 -63.18 46.76 27.52
CA ASN A 336 -63.14 45.31 27.36
C ASN A 336 -63.05 44.66 28.76
N ASP A 337 -63.02 43.33 28.80
CA ASP A 337 -63.01 42.48 30.00
C ASP A 337 -61.85 42.76 30.98
N ASN A 338 -60.80 43.48 30.54
CA ASN A 338 -59.62 43.83 31.35
C ASN A 338 -59.48 45.35 31.62
N ILE A 339 -60.31 46.20 31.01
CA ILE A 339 -60.23 47.66 31.13
C ILE A 339 -61.60 48.21 31.52
N CYS A 340 -61.80 48.41 32.81
CA CYS A 340 -62.92 49.17 33.34
C CYS A 340 -62.68 50.69 33.20
N LEU A 341 -63.71 51.42 32.80
CA LEU A 341 -63.70 52.88 32.66
C LEU A 341 -64.40 53.58 33.84
N LYS A 342 -65.38 52.93 34.47
CA LYS A 342 -66.12 53.48 35.63
C LYS A 342 -66.60 52.36 36.56
N CYS A 343 -66.45 52.56 37.86
CA CYS A 343 -66.82 51.58 38.88
C CYS A 343 -68.25 51.73 39.39
N LEU A 344 -68.88 50.61 39.79
CA LEU A 344 -70.12 50.64 40.57
C LEU A 344 -69.87 51.28 41.94
N GLN A 345 -70.88 51.97 42.48
CA GLN A 345 -70.80 52.72 43.75
C GLN A 345 -70.18 51.88 44.88
N LYS A 346 -69.29 52.52 45.66
CA LYS A 346 -68.44 51.93 46.73
C LYS A 346 -67.21 51.13 46.26
N ASN A 347 -66.91 51.11 44.97
CA ASN A 347 -65.61 50.63 44.47
C ASN A 347 -64.79 51.80 43.90
N PHE A 348 -63.47 51.66 43.95
CA PHE A 348 -62.48 52.62 43.46
C PHE A 348 -61.75 52.05 42.24
N LEU A 349 -61.49 52.90 41.25
CA LEU A 349 -60.73 52.54 40.07
C LEU A 349 -59.24 52.41 40.44
N PHE A 350 -58.65 51.25 40.13
CA PHE A 350 -57.25 50.94 40.35
C PHE A 350 -56.58 50.49 39.05
N ASN A 351 -55.42 51.08 38.75
CA ASN A 351 -54.63 50.78 37.57
C ASN A 351 -53.50 49.81 37.94
N ASP A 352 -53.69 48.52 37.64
CA ASP A 352 -52.68 47.50 37.87
C ASP A 352 -51.68 47.46 36.70
N ILE A 353 -50.63 48.26 36.85
CA ILE A 353 -49.53 48.38 35.90
C ILE A 353 -48.80 47.04 35.67
N LYS A 354 -48.79 46.13 36.66
CA LYS A 354 -48.08 44.84 36.52
C LYS A 354 -48.80 43.88 35.58
N ASN A 355 -50.14 43.87 35.62
CA ASN A 355 -50.97 42.96 34.82
C ASN A 355 -51.62 43.64 33.61
N GLN A 356 -51.33 44.92 33.37
CA GLN A 356 -51.92 45.76 32.30
C GLN A 356 -53.46 45.79 32.35
N LYS A 357 -54.05 45.90 33.55
CA LYS A 357 -55.50 45.93 33.77
C LYS A 357 -55.94 47.19 34.51
N VAL A 358 -57.15 47.67 34.19
CA VAL A 358 -57.84 48.71 34.98
C VAL A 358 -59.07 48.08 35.59
N ILE A 359 -59.11 47.98 36.92
CA ILE A 359 -60.11 47.20 37.66
C ILE A 359 -60.76 48.03 38.77
N CYS A 360 -61.93 47.59 39.22
CA CYS A 360 -62.65 48.20 40.33
C CYS A 360 -62.52 47.34 41.58
N ILE A 361 -61.95 47.91 42.63
CA ILE A 361 -61.69 47.27 43.93
C ILE A 361 -62.41 48.01 45.04
N ASN A 362 -62.82 47.30 46.10
CA ASN A 362 -63.62 47.84 47.19
C ASN A 362 -62.81 48.65 48.22
N SER A 363 -61.50 48.42 48.31
CA SER A 363 -60.56 49.21 49.11
C SER A 363 -59.22 49.32 48.41
N CYS A 364 -58.53 50.45 48.55
CA CYS A 364 -57.24 50.66 47.90
C CYS A 364 -56.09 49.90 48.62
N PRO A 365 -55.14 49.31 47.89
CA PRO A 365 -54.00 48.61 48.49
C PRO A 365 -53.03 49.58 49.17
N ASP A 366 -52.19 49.06 50.08
CA ASP A 366 -51.18 49.85 50.80
C ASP A 366 -50.29 50.67 49.84
N THR A 367 -49.83 51.85 50.31
CA THR A 367 -49.24 52.94 49.51
C THR A 367 -50.18 53.70 48.57
N TYR A 368 -51.48 53.37 48.53
CA TYR A 368 -52.53 54.17 47.90
C TYR A 368 -53.59 54.58 48.94
N PHE A 369 -54.33 55.66 48.67
CA PHE A 369 -55.46 56.10 49.46
C PHE A 369 -56.73 56.24 48.61
N GLU A 370 -57.88 56.08 49.26
CA GLU A 370 -59.21 56.17 48.68
C GLU A 370 -59.59 57.64 48.47
N ASN A 371 -59.54 58.13 47.23
CA ASN A 371 -60.05 59.47 46.91
C ASN A 371 -61.56 59.39 46.66
N ILE A 372 -62.33 59.72 47.70
CA ILE A 372 -63.80 59.72 47.71
C ILE A 372 -64.38 60.69 46.67
N SER A 373 -63.67 61.78 46.35
CA SER A 373 -64.15 62.82 45.42
C SER A 373 -64.10 62.41 43.94
N ASN A 374 -63.26 61.45 43.56
CA ASN A 374 -63.16 60.98 42.17
C ASN A 374 -63.28 59.44 41.99
N GLN A 375 -63.49 58.68 43.07
CA GLN A 375 -63.58 57.22 43.08
C GLN A 375 -62.35 56.52 42.46
N GLN A 376 -61.15 57.00 42.76
CA GLN A 376 -59.89 56.41 42.32
C GLN A 376 -58.93 56.17 43.48
N CYS A 377 -58.07 55.17 43.34
CA CYS A 377 -56.92 54.96 44.23
C CYS A 377 -55.76 55.86 43.81
N LEU A 378 -55.38 56.82 44.67
CA LEU A 378 -54.26 57.73 44.43
C LEU A 378 -53.06 57.35 45.29
N LYS A 379 -51.84 57.48 44.74
CA LYS A 379 -50.61 57.03 45.41
C LYS A 379 -50.19 58.00 46.52
N CYS A 380 -49.74 57.47 47.66
CA CYS A 380 -49.17 58.24 48.76
C CYS A 380 -47.81 58.87 48.40
N PRO A 381 -47.40 59.96 49.09
CA PRO A 381 -46.07 60.54 48.96
C PRO A 381 -44.95 59.53 49.27
N ASN A 382 -43.76 59.75 48.69
CA ASN A 382 -42.60 58.87 48.86
C ASN A 382 -42.20 58.74 50.34
N GLY A 383 -41.93 57.52 50.79
CA GLY A 383 -41.53 57.21 52.18
C GLY A 383 -42.69 56.90 53.14
N CYS A 384 -43.92 56.75 52.64
CA CYS A 384 -45.14 56.68 53.45
C CYS A 384 -46.02 55.48 53.05
N SER A 385 -46.28 54.55 53.98
CA SER A 385 -47.10 53.35 53.73
C SER A 385 -48.60 53.61 53.77
N LYS A 386 -49.05 54.49 54.69
CA LYS A 386 -50.42 54.98 54.81
C LYS A 386 -50.42 56.49 55.04
N CYS A 387 -51.17 57.18 54.19
CA CYS A 387 -51.33 58.62 54.21
C CYS A 387 -52.82 58.98 54.15
N TYR A 388 -53.15 60.20 54.56
CA TYR A 388 -54.44 60.83 54.25
C TYR A 388 -54.23 62.27 53.83
N TYR A 389 -55.16 62.80 53.04
CA TYR A 389 -55.18 64.21 52.65
C TYR A 389 -56.08 64.97 53.61
N ASP A 390 -55.51 65.93 54.34
CA ASP A 390 -56.27 66.78 55.25
C ASP A 390 -56.82 67.99 54.49
N GLN A 391 -58.16 68.06 54.39
CA GLN A 391 -58.84 69.12 53.65
C GLN A 391 -58.80 70.48 54.36
N LEU A 392 -58.50 70.53 55.66
CA LEU A 392 -58.37 71.80 56.41
C LEU A 392 -57.00 72.45 56.20
N THR A 393 -55.94 71.65 56.02
CA THR A 393 -54.56 72.13 55.88
C THR A 393 -54.00 72.06 54.46
N GLN A 394 -54.72 71.40 53.53
CA GLN A 394 -54.30 71.16 52.14
C GLN A 394 -52.94 70.44 52.02
N GLN A 395 -52.61 69.59 52.98
CA GLN A 395 -51.36 68.82 53.01
C GLN A 395 -51.60 67.32 53.18
N PHE A 396 -50.66 66.52 52.69
CA PHE A 396 -50.65 65.07 52.84
C PHE A 396 -49.93 64.69 54.12
N ASN A 397 -50.66 64.11 55.08
CA ASN A 397 -50.11 63.71 56.37
C ASN A 397 -49.82 62.20 56.40
N CYS A 398 -48.66 61.85 56.96
CA CYS A 398 -48.16 60.48 57.04
C CYS A 398 -48.25 59.93 58.45
N ILE A 399 -48.77 58.71 58.58
CA ILE A 399 -49.07 58.06 59.88
C ILE A 399 -47.87 57.21 60.37
N SER A 400 -46.77 57.14 59.59
CA SER A 400 -45.80 56.04 59.62
C SER A 400 -44.41 56.46 59.08
N GLN A 401 -43.30 56.05 59.73
CA GLN A 401 -41.91 56.19 59.27
C GLN A 401 -41.08 54.88 59.39
N CYS A 402 -40.08 54.69 58.52
CA CYS A 402 -39.20 53.50 58.45
C CYS A 402 -38.00 53.55 59.45
N HIS A 403 -37.36 52.40 59.70
CA HIS A 403 -36.15 52.26 60.55
C HIS A 403 -34.95 53.13 60.08
N GLN A 404 -34.15 53.65 61.01
CA GLN A 404 -33.07 54.64 60.76
C GLN A 404 -32.03 54.29 59.67
N ASN A 405 -31.69 53.01 59.49
CA ASN A 405 -30.72 52.56 58.47
C ASN A 405 -31.36 52.31 57.09
N CYS A 406 -32.64 52.69 56.92
CA CYS A 406 -33.49 52.36 55.80
C CYS A 406 -34.14 53.62 55.19
N ILE A 407 -33.97 53.82 53.88
CA ILE A 407 -34.52 54.94 53.12
C ILE A 407 -35.99 54.71 52.72
N SER A 408 -36.39 53.47 52.47
CA SER A 408 -37.77 53.10 52.08
C SER A 408 -38.14 51.70 52.56
N CYS A 409 -39.39 51.49 52.97
CA CYS A 409 -39.89 50.22 53.52
C CYS A 409 -41.26 49.82 52.95
N SER A 410 -41.53 48.51 52.86
CA SER A 410 -42.67 47.96 52.09
C SER A 410 -43.97 47.74 52.87
N LEU A 411 -43.92 47.51 54.18
CA LEU A 411 -45.07 47.11 55.01
C LEU A 411 -45.40 48.12 56.13
N GLY A 412 -44.85 49.33 56.07
CA GLY A 412 -45.09 50.38 57.06
C GLY A 412 -44.06 50.44 58.19
N PRO A 413 -44.40 51.09 59.31
CA PRO A 413 -43.42 51.63 60.23
C PRO A 413 -42.93 50.55 61.19
N THR A 414 -41.75 50.01 60.93
CA THR A 414 -41.09 49.05 61.81
C THR A 414 -39.90 49.71 62.53
N ILE A 415 -39.91 49.64 63.87
CA ILE A 415 -38.74 49.96 64.71
C ILE A 415 -37.67 48.85 64.58
N LEU A 416 -38.05 47.70 64.04
CA LEU A 416 -37.18 46.57 63.71
C LEU A 416 -36.72 46.69 62.26
N GLN A 417 -35.48 46.26 61.98
CA GLN A 417 -34.79 46.43 60.70
C GLN A 417 -35.33 45.58 59.54
N GLU A 418 -36.55 45.05 59.67
CA GLU A 418 -37.19 44.12 58.72
C GLU A 418 -38.21 44.88 57.87
N ASN A 419 -38.33 44.50 56.59
CA ASN A 419 -39.14 45.15 55.54
C ASN A 419 -38.51 46.41 54.90
N CYS A 420 -37.19 46.56 54.95
CA CYS A 420 -36.49 47.58 54.19
C CYS A 420 -36.40 47.25 52.69
N THR A 421 -36.51 48.26 51.82
CA THR A 421 -36.35 48.15 50.36
C THR A 421 -35.20 48.98 49.79
N GLN A 422 -34.58 49.87 50.57
CA GLN A 422 -33.38 50.61 50.18
C GLN A 422 -32.59 51.08 51.41
N CYS A 423 -31.28 50.87 51.44
CA CYS A 423 -30.43 51.22 52.57
C CYS A 423 -29.73 52.58 52.42
N THR A 424 -29.27 53.15 53.53
CA THR A 424 -28.36 54.30 53.52
C THR A 424 -26.95 53.89 53.03
N LEU A 425 -26.20 54.83 52.46
CA LEU A 425 -24.99 54.58 51.63
C LEU A 425 -23.88 53.69 52.25
N GLN A 426 -23.87 53.50 53.57
CA GLN A 426 -22.91 52.68 54.31
C GLN A 426 -23.37 51.22 54.52
N TYR A 427 -24.64 50.91 54.26
CA TYR A 427 -25.24 49.59 54.46
C TYR A 427 -25.67 48.97 53.12
N VAL A 428 -25.80 47.65 53.11
CA VAL A 428 -26.14 46.82 51.94
C VAL A 428 -27.46 46.09 52.23
N LEU A 429 -28.38 46.08 51.26
CA LEU A 429 -29.67 45.42 51.40
C LEU A 429 -29.52 43.90 51.19
N ASN A 430 -29.66 43.12 52.26
CA ASN A 430 -29.80 41.67 52.18
C ASN A 430 -31.25 41.30 52.42
N GLU A 431 -31.94 40.89 51.35
CA GLU A 431 -33.39 40.64 51.30
C GLU A 431 -34.21 41.85 51.76
N PHE A 432 -34.48 41.97 53.06
CA PHE A 432 -35.27 43.05 53.66
C PHE A 432 -34.57 43.76 54.83
N LYS A 433 -33.26 43.53 55.02
CA LYS A 433 -32.44 44.08 56.12
C LYS A 433 -31.20 44.81 55.60
N CYS A 434 -30.84 45.92 56.23
CA CYS A 434 -29.63 46.69 55.92
C CYS A 434 -28.45 46.26 56.80
N ILE A 435 -27.46 45.58 56.22
CA ILE A 435 -26.29 45.04 56.92
C ILE A 435 -24.99 45.63 56.35
N GLU A 436 -23.91 45.69 57.13
CA GLU A 436 -22.68 46.38 56.72
C GLU A 436 -21.95 45.67 55.57
N GLN A 437 -22.00 44.33 55.55
CA GLN A 437 -21.41 43.48 54.51
C GLN A 437 -22.35 42.29 54.22
N CYS A 438 -22.34 41.79 52.97
CA CYS A 438 -23.07 40.58 52.63
C CYS A 438 -22.46 39.35 53.35
N PRO A 439 -23.26 38.33 53.70
CA PRO A 439 -22.73 37.06 54.19
C PRO A 439 -21.75 36.50 53.15
N LEU A 440 -20.52 36.19 53.58
CA LEU A 440 -19.40 35.86 52.69
C LEU A 440 -19.58 34.53 51.93
N GLU A 441 -20.52 33.69 52.36
CA GLU A 441 -20.85 32.43 51.69
C GLU A 441 -22.04 32.64 50.74
N GLN A 442 -21.85 32.32 49.46
CA GLN A 442 -22.87 32.29 48.41
C GLN A 442 -23.64 33.60 48.11
N LYS A 443 -23.26 34.75 48.68
CA LYS A 443 -23.81 36.09 48.31
C LYS A 443 -22.69 37.09 48.03
N TYR A 444 -22.94 38.03 47.11
CA TYR A 444 -22.04 39.13 46.79
C TYR A 444 -22.77 40.48 46.76
N LYS A 445 -22.03 41.58 46.94
CA LYS A 445 -22.56 42.94 46.87
C LYS A 445 -22.65 43.41 45.42
N SER A 446 -23.83 43.78 44.95
CA SER A 446 -24.03 44.43 43.66
C SER A 446 -23.67 45.93 43.69
N ASP A 447 -23.47 46.52 42.51
CA ASP A 447 -23.24 47.96 42.34
C ASP A 447 -24.41 48.82 42.89
N GLN A 448 -25.61 48.23 43.00
CA GLN A 448 -26.81 48.85 43.56
C GLN A 448 -26.90 48.71 45.10
N GLN A 449 -25.84 48.25 45.76
CA GLN A 449 -25.79 47.99 47.21
C GLN A 449 -26.83 46.95 47.68
N ILE A 450 -27.06 45.89 46.89
CA ILE A 450 -27.92 44.76 47.23
C ILE A 450 -27.08 43.48 47.30
N CYS A 451 -27.32 42.62 48.29
CA CYS A 451 -26.74 41.29 48.35
C CYS A 451 -27.51 40.34 47.42
N LEU A 452 -26.84 39.88 46.37
CA LEU A 452 -27.40 38.94 45.40
C LEU A 452 -26.71 37.58 45.53
N SER A 453 -27.44 36.50 45.28
CA SER A 453 -26.89 35.14 45.35
C SER A 453 -25.90 34.88 44.21
N CYS A 454 -24.89 34.08 44.49
CA CYS A 454 -23.96 33.56 43.49
C CYS A 454 -24.64 32.52 42.58
N HIS A 455 -24.01 32.20 41.45
CA HIS A 455 -24.38 31.02 40.67
C HIS A 455 -24.24 29.74 41.53
N PRO A 456 -25.12 28.72 41.42
CA PRO A 456 -25.06 27.52 42.28
C PRO A 456 -23.74 26.74 42.25
N SER A 457 -22.94 26.86 41.18
CA SER A 457 -21.60 26.26 41.11
C SER A 457 -20.49 27.06 41.82
N CYS A 458 -20.77 28.30 42.26
CA CYS A 458 -19.84 29.12 43.04
C CYS A 458 -20.04 28.90 44.56
N LYS A 459 -18.93 28.76 45.29
CA LYS A 459 -18.87 28.91 46.75
C LYS A 459 -18.80 30.37 47.18
N THR A 460 -17.98 31.15 46.46
CA THR A 460 -17.85 32.60 46.57
C THR A 460 -17.81 33.21 45.17
N CYS A 461 -18.29 34.43 44.99
CA CYS A 461 -18.42 35.07 43.68
C CYS A 461 -18.31 36.61 43.75
N PHE A 462 -18.10 37.21 42.59
CA PHE A 462 -18.22 38.65 42.35
C PHE A 462 -19.36 38.99 41.36
N GLY A 463 -20.22 38.00 41.04
CA GLY A 463 -21.32 38.13 40.09
C GLY A 463 -22.24 36.91 40.05
N GLN A 464 -23.37 37.03 39.37
CA GLN A 464 -24.41 35.99 39.28
C GLN A 464 -24.12 34.85 38.28
N LYS A 465 -23.10 34.98 37.42
CA LYS A 465 -22.80 33.99 36.38
C LYS A 465 -21.78 32.94 36.83
N SER A 466 -21.82 31.76 36.23
CA SER A 466 -20.89 30.64 36.51
C SER A 466 -19.40 30.98 36.26
N ASN A 467 -19.14 32.01 35.44
CA ASN A 467 -17.80 32.55 35.15
C ASN A 467 -17.46 33.81 35.95
N GLN A 468 -18.21 34.07 37.04
CA GLN A 468 -17.95 35.15 38.00
C GLN A 468 -17.73 34.60 39.42
N CYS A 469 -17.35 33.32 39.52
CA CYS A 469 -16.97 32.68 40.77
C CYS A 469 -15.53 33.07 41.17
N GLN A 470 -15.30 33.27 42.46
CA GLN A 470 -13.96 33.39 43.06
C GLN A 470 -13.49 32.05 43.65
N GLN A 471 -14.42 31.18 44.04
CA GLN A 471 -14.16 29.78 44.38
C GLN A 471 -15.36 28.92 43.94
N CYS A 472 -15.11 27.74 43.37
CA CYS A 472 -16.17 26.78 43.05
C CYS A 472 -16.65 26.02 44.32
N ASN A 473 -17.88 25.51 44.28
CA ASN A 473 -18.35 24.50 45.24
C ASN A 473 -17.70 23.13 44.93
N ASP A 474 -17.68 22.25 45.94
CA ASP A 474 -17.28 20.85 45.75
C ASP A 474 -18.19 20.21 44.67
N GLY A 475 -17.63 19.30 43.87
CA GLY A 475 -18.25 18.80 42.64
C GLY A 475 -18.10 19.71 41.41
N PHE A 476 -17.41 20.86 41.51
CA PHE A 476 -17.11 21.74 40.37
C PHE A 476 -15.62 22.15 40.33
N TYR A 477 -15.09 22.39 39.12
CA TYR A 477 -13.72 22.84 38.88
C TYR A 477 -13.66 24.11 38.00
N PHE A 478 -12.58 24.88 38.14
CA PHE A 478 -12.31 26.04 37.29
C PHE A 478 -11.74 25.62 35.93
N ASP A 479 -12.37 26.06 34.85
CA ASP A 479 -11.80 25.98 33.51
C ASP A 479 -10.83 27.14 33.19
N SER A 480 -10.25 27.11 31.98
CA SER A 480 -9.33 28.12 31.48
C SER A 480 -9.94 29.50 31.24
N VAL A 481 -11.27 29.66 31.38
CA VAL A 481 -12.00 30.94 31.31
C VAL A 481 -12.66 31.31 32.66
N SER A 482 -12.18 30.70 33.76
CA SER A 482 -12.63 30.93 35.13
C SER A 482 -14.12 30.63 35.39
N SER A 483 -14.71 29.71 34.62
CA SER A 483 -16.04 29.16 34.86
C SER A 483 -15.99 27.88 35.71
N CYS A 484 -16.89 27.79 36.70
CA CYS A 484 -17.06 26.59 37.52
C CYS A 484 -17.96 25.57 36.82
N ASN A 485 -17.36 24.54 36.23
CA ASN A 485 -18.02 23.44 35.52
C ASN A 485 -18.04 22.15 36.36
N SER A 486 -19.00 21.25 36.11
CA SER A 486 -19.17 20.03 36.90
C SER A 486 -18.01 19.05 36.74
N CYS A 487 -17.61 18.43 37.86
CA CYS A 487 -16.76 17.26 37.88
C CYS A 487 -17.45 16.01 37.32
N ASP A 488 -16.68 14.95 37.09
CA ASP A 488 -17.24 13.61 36.89
C ASP A 488 -18.07 13.18 38.11
N GLN A 489 -19.17 12.46 37.86
CA GLN A 489 -20.16 12.04 38.87
C GLN A 489 -19.60 11.17 40.02
N ASN A 490 -18.39 10.62 39.88
CA ASN A 490 -17.73 9.81 40.91
C ASN A 490 -16.79 10.64 41.82
N CYS A 491 -16.62 11.93 41.53
CA CYS A 491 -15.68 12.83 42.20
C CYS A 491 -16.36 13.76 43.21
N LEU A 492 -15.74 13.88 44.38
CA LEU A 492 -16.07 14.91 45.36
C LEU A 492 -15.40 16.24 44.97
N THR A 493 -14.14 16.18 44.53
CA THR A 493 -13.38 17.34 44.01
C THR A 493 -12.57 16.92 42.78
N CYS A 494 -12.36 17.83 41.83
CA CYS A 494 -11.60 17.55 40.61
C CYS A 494 -10.83 18.77 40.08
N ILE A 495 -9.87 18.54 39.19
CA ILE A 495 -9.10 19.58 38.47
C ILE A 495 -9.50 19.70 36.98
N GLY A 496 -10.51 18.96 36.53
CA GLY A 496 -10.90 18.84 35.13
C GLY A 496 -12.13 17.97 34.93
N PRO A 497 -12.72 17.95 33.71
CA PRO A 497 -14.05 17.37 33.48
C PRO A 497 -14.06 15.85 33.37
N GLY A 498 -12.92 15.22 33.09
CA GLY A 498 -12.83 13.76 32.93
C GLY A 498 -12.63 13.01 34.26
N TYR A 499 -13.13 11.78 34.32
CA TYR A 499 -12.99 10.84 35.46
C TYR A 499 -11.57 10.62 36.00
N TYR A 500 -10.54 10.95 35.21
CA TYR A 500 -9.11 10.88 35.54
C TYR A 500 -8.53 12.16 36.14
N ASN A 501 -9.36 13.17 36.45
CA ASN A 501 -8.97 14.44 37.10
C ASN A 501 -9.47 14.54 38.54
N CYS A 502 -9.81 13.40 39.15
CA CYS A 502 -10.50 13.27 40.42
C CYS A 502 -9.52 13.41 41.60
N VAL A 503 -9.62 14.46 42.40
CA VAL A 503 -8.71 14.68 43.54
C VAL A 503 -9.17 13.84 44.74
N GLU A 504 -10.47 13.92 45.06
CA GLU A 504 -11.11 13.15 46.12
C GLU A 504 -12.35 12.42 45.60
N CYS A 505 -12.58 11.21 46.12
CA CYS A 505 -13.69 10.36 45.73
C CYS A 505 -14.93 10.61 46.59
N ILE A 506 -16.13 10.42 46.00
CA ILE A 506 -17.37 10.38 46.78
C ILE A 506 -17.35 9.18 47.75
N LYS A 507 -18.02 9.31 48.90
CA LYS A 507 -18.10 8.26 49.92
C LYS A 507 -18.48 6.89 49.31
N ASN A 508 -17.71 5.86 49.66
CA ASN A 508 -17.76 4.49 49.13
C ASN A 508 -17.20 4.24 47.72
N TYR A 509 -16.57 5.23 47.09
CA TYR A 509 -15.67 5.00 45.97
C TYR A 509 -14.23 4.83 46.46
N PHE A 510 -13.44 4.06 45.71
CA PHE A 510 -12.03 3.80 45.92
C PHE A 510 -11.19 4.62 44.94
N LYS A 511 -10.07 5.13 45.41
CA LYS A 511 -9.09 5.85 44.59
C LYS A 511 -8.19 4.84 43.87
N LEU A 512 -8.17 4.89 42.55
CA LEU A 512 -7.27 4.12 41.68
C LEU A 512 -6.14 5.04 41.20
N GLY A 513 -4.94 4.82 41.71
CA GLY A 513 -3.80 5.69 41.44
C GLY A 513 -3.99 7.08 42.07
N GLN A 514 -3.50 8.13 41.41
CA GLN A 514 -3.52 9.49 41.98
C GLN A 514 -4.77 10.31 41.67
N SER A 515 -5.57 9.93 40.65
CA SER A 515 -6.57 10.84 40.08
C SER A 515 -7.85 10.20 39.52
N THR A 516 -8.14 8.92 39.81
CA THR A 516 -9.35 8.24 39.33
C THR A 516 -10.14 7.65 40.50
N CYS A 517 -11.46 7.75 40.49
CA CYS A 517 -12.33 7.20 41.52
C CYS A 517 -13.33 6.19 40.92
N ILE A 518 -13.42 5.01 41.55
CA ILE A 518 -14.17 3.85 41.04
C ILE A 518 -14.91 3.14 42.17
N LYS A 519 -16.02 2.47 41.84
CA LYS A 519 -16.88 1.83 42.84
C LYS A 519 -16.31 0.51 43.37
N GLU A 520 -15.61 -0.23 42.52
CA GLU A 520 -15.02 -1.54 42.79
C GLU A 520 -13.60 -1.56 42.20
N CYS A 521 -12.63 -2.14 42.90
CA CYS A 521 -11.26 -2.22 42.40
C CYS A 521 -11.15 -3.22 41.24
N PRO A 522 -10.45 -2.89 40.13
CA PRO A 522 -10.32 -3.78 38.99
C PRO A 522 -9.34 -4.90 39.29
N ASP A 523 -9.37 -5.95 38.45
CA ASP A 523 -8.39 -7.03 38.48
C ASP A 523 -6.95 -6.49 38.54
N GLY A 524 -6.13 -7.13 39.38
CA GLY A 524 -4.78 -6.68 39.73
C GLY A 524 -4.72 -5.71 40.91
N TYR A 525 -5.86 -5.35 41.51
CA TYR A 525 -5.95 -4.52 42.72
C TYR A 525 -6.95 -5.09 43.73
N PHE A 526 -6.76 -4.80 45.01
CA PHE A 526 -7.68 -5.13 46.11
C PHE A 526 -7.96 -3.87 46.96
N PRO A 527 -9.12 -3.77 47.62
CA PRO A 527 -9.46 -2.61 48.44
C PRO A 527 -8.62 -2.55 49.71
N SER A 528 -8.12 -1.36 50.07
CA SER A 528 -7.49 -1.12 51.37
C SER A 528 -8.49 -1.28 52.52
N GLU A 529 -8.11 -2.04 53.55
CA GLU A 529 -8.91 -2.25 54.78
C GLU A 529 -8.55 -1.26 55.91
N ASP A 530 -7.52 -0.42 55.74
CA ASP A 530 -7.00 0.42 56.83
C ASP A 530 -7.85 1.67 57.12
N SER A 531 -7.97 1.99 58.42
CA SER A 531 -8.90 2.96 59.01
C SER A 531 -8.58 4.45 58.75
N SER A 532 -7.82 4.76 57.71
CA SER A 532 -7.19 6.08 57.50
C SER A 532 -7.87 6.93 56.42
N ASN A 533 -9.21 7.05 56.49
CA ASN A 533 -10.09 7.98 55.73
C ASN A 533 -10.01 8.03 54.19
N VAL A 534 -9.06 7.36 53.54
CA VAL A 534 -8.96 7.28 52.07
C VAL A 534 -9.04 5.81 51.67
N LYS A 535 -10.15 5.43 51.04
CA LYS A 535 -10.31 4.11 50.43
C LYS A 535 -9.51 4.07 49.14
N GLU A 536 -8.44 3.29 49.09
CA GLU A 536 -7.59 3.14 47.89
C GLU A 536 -7.61 1.71 47.36
N CYS A 537 -7.41 1.56 46.05
CA CYS A 537 -7.16 0.26 45.42
C CYS A 537 -5.66 -0.03 45.45
N ILE A 538 -5.24 -0.97 46.30
CA ILE A 538 -3.85 -1.39 46.46
C ILE A 538 -3.53 -2.45 45.40
N LYS A 539 -2.41 -2.31 44.70
CA LYS A 539 -1.99 -3.25 43.65
C LYS A 539 -1.60 -4.60 44.25
N CYS A 540 -2.05 -5.70 43.62
CA CYS A 540 -1.63 -7.06 43.95
C CYS A 540 -0.12 -7.27 43.73
N ASP A 541 0.44 -8.32 44.34
CA ASP A 541 1.77 -8.82 44.00
C ASP A 541 1.84 -9.14 42.49
N ILE A 542 3.01 -8.92 41.86
CA ILE A 542 3.22 -9.14 40.42
C ILE A 542 2.93 -10.57 39.95
N LYS A 543 2.92 -11.55 40.87
CA LYS A 543 2.53 -12.95 40.59
C LYS A 543 1.01 -13.17 40.47
N CYS A 544 0.20 -12.20 40.90
CA CYS A 544 -1.27 -12.31 41.01
C CYS A 544 -2.01 -11.47 39.97
N ALA A 545 -2.92 -12.11 39.23
CA ALA A 545 -3.90 -11.46 38.37
C ALA A 545 -5.08 -10.91 39.18
N THR A 546 -5.54 -11.65 40.19
CA THR A 546 -6.49 -11.16 41.20
C THR A 546 -6.07 -11.63 42.58
N CYS A 547 -6.33 -10.79 43.59
CA CYS A 547 -6.00 -11.05 44.98
C CYS A 547 -7.05 -10.43 45.90
N ILE A 548 -7.15 -10.98 47.11
CA ILE A 548 -7.98 -10.42 48.20
C ILE A 548 -7.12 -9.72 49.27
N SER A 549 -5.82 -9.99 49.28
CA SER A 549 -4.80 -9.22 50.01
C SER A 549 -3.42 -9.42 49.39
N LEU A 550 -2.41 -8.66 49.82
CA LEU A 550 -1.00 -8.85 49.42
C LEU A 550 -0.45 -10.27 49.63
N LYS A 551 -1.10 -11.11 50.46
CA LYS A 551 -0.67 -12.48 50.78
C LYS A 551 -1.64 -13.56 50.28
N GLN A 552 -2.78 -13.20 49.71
CA GLN A 552 -3.82 -14.13 49.28
C GLN A 552 -4.22 -13.86 47.83
N CYS A 553 -3.65 -14.65 46.95
CA CYS A 553 -4.00 -14.69 45.54
C CYS A 553 -5.34 -15.42 45.35
N THR A 554 -6.11 -15.02 44.34
CA THR A 554 -7.30 -15.76 43.87
C THR A 554 -7.16 -16.20 42.41
N LEU A 555 -6.39 -15.47 41.60
CA LEU A 555 -5.96 -15.88 40.26
C LEU A 555 -4.49 -15.49 40.03
N CYS A 556 -3.68 -16.40 39.52
CA CYS A 556 -2.28 -16.12 39.19
C CYS A 556 -2.14 -15.39 37.84
N ASN A 557 -1.09 -14.57 37.69
CA ASN A 557 -0.73 -13.97 36.41
C ASN A 557 -0.19 -15.03 35.43
N ASN A 558 -0.24 -14.72 34.14
CA ASN A 558 0.41 -15.53 33.11
C ASN A 558 1.91 -15.72 33.45
N GLY A 559 2.42 -16.94 33.26
CA GLY A 559 3.74 -17.36 33.72
C GLY A 559 3.74 -18.07 35.08
N PHE A 560 2.60 -18.13 35.78
CA PHE A 560 2.46 -18.83 37.07
C PHE A 560 1.28 -19.80 37.05
N TYR A 561 1.38 -20.92 37.76
CA TYR A 561 0.26 -21.82 38.06
C TYR A 561 -0.13 -21.75 39.55
N GLN A 562 -1.38 -22.10 39.82
CA GLN A 562 -1.93 -22.18 41.18
C GLN A 562 -1.53 -23.48 41.84
N GLN A 563 -0.85 -23.40 42.99
CA GLN A 563 -0.66 -24.52 43.89
C GLN A 563 -1.40 -24.26 45.20
N MET A 564 -2.20 -25.24 45.64
CA MET A 564 -2.92 -25.19 46.91
C MET A 564 -1.93 -25.51 48.04
N SER A 565 -1.68 -24.57 48.96
CA SER A 565 -0.83 -24.84 50.12
C SER A 565 -1.60 -25.61 51.18
N ASN A 566 -1.01 -26.68 51.71
CA ASN A 566 -1.59 -27.52 52.77
C ASN A 566 -1.71 -26.80 54.14
N ILE A 567 -1.26 -25.54 54.22
CA ILE A 567 -1.32 -24.71 55.42
C ILE A 567 -2.10 -23.43 55.04
N ASN A 568 -3.33 -23.33 55.56
CA ASN A 568 -4.23 -22.16 55.51
C ASN A 568 -5.02 -21.86 54.21
N ASN A 569 -5.20 -22.81 53.28
CA ASN A 569 -5.99 -22.61 52.04
C ASN A 569 -5.54 -21.41 51.18
N ILE A 570 -4.26 -21.05 51.23
CA ILE A 570 -3.71 -19.95 50.43
C ILE A 570 -3.28 -20.49 49.06
N VAL A 571 -3.71 -19.81 48.01
CA VAL A 571 -3.26 -20.07 46.63
C VAL A 571 -1.86 -19.48 46.45
N GLU A 572 -0.88 -20.34 46.25
CA GLU A 572 0.50 -19.95 45.97
C GLU A 572 0.76 -19.98 44.46
N CYS A 573 1.27 -18.88 43.91
CA CYS A 573 1.57 -18.75 42.48
C CYS A 573 3.03 -19.10 42.20
N ILE A 574 3.24 -20.25 41.56
CA ILE A 574 4.57 -20.81 41.29
C ILE A 574 4.87 -20.69 39.79
N ASN A 575 6.13 -20.38 39.45
CA ASN A 575 6.57 -20.23 38.06
C ASN A 575 6.23 -21.47 37.21
N CYS A 576 5.74 -21.22 36.00
CA CYS A 576 5.73 -22.20 34.93
C CYS A 576 7.15 -22.52 34.44
N ASP A 577 7.29 -23.65 33.74
CA ASP A 577 8.46 -23.90 32.89
C ASP A 577 8.64 -22.75 31.88
N GLN A 578 9.89 -22.36 31.61
CA GLN A 578 10.27 -21.29 30.67
C GLN A 578 9.70 -21.46 29.24
N LYS A 579 9.33 -22.69 28.84
CA LYS A 579 8.69 -22.96 27.54
C LYS A 579 7.19 -22.68 27.55
N CYS A 580 6.55 -22.61 28.72
CA CYS A 580 5.14 -22.26 28.89
C CYS A 580 4.95 -20.74 29.06
N LYS A 581 3.88 -20.20 28.48
CA LYS A 581 3.31 -18.88 28.81
C LYS A 581 2.22 -18.99 29.88
N THR A 582 1.47 -20.09 29.89
CA THR A 582 0.56 -20.48 30.97
C THR A 582 0.65 -21.99 31.15
N CYS A 583 0.44 -22.48 32.37
CA CYS A 583 0.61 -23.89 32.70
C CYS A 583 -0.35 -24.34 33.81
N SER A 584 -0.57 -25.64 33.90
CA SER A 584 -1.27 -26.34 34.99
C SER A 584 -0.31 -26.99 36.00
N GLY A 585 1.00 -26.76 35.86
CA GLY A 585 2.05 -27.35 36.69
C GLY A 585 3.45 -26.95 36.22
N PRO A 586 4.51 -27.31 36.98
CA PRO A 586 5.86 -26.74 36.83
C PRO A 586 6.67 -27.27 35.64
N SER A 587 6.12 -28.18 34.83
CA SER A 587 6.84 -28.89 33.76
C SER A 587 6.44 -28.38 32.37
N PHE A 588 7.37 -28.41 31.40
CA PHE A 588 7.12 -28.16 29.98
C PHE A 588 6.02 -29.01 29.33
N ARG A 589 5.54 -30.07 30.01
CA ARG A 589 4.41 -30.95 29.60
C ARG A 589 3.05 -30.56 30.21
N ASN A 590 3.04 -29.55 31.07
CA ASN A 590 1.84 -29.01 31.71
C ASN A 590 1.49 -27.62 31.14
N CYS A 591 1.99 -27.25 29.96
CA CYS A 591 1.71 -25.97 29.35
C CYS A 591 0.28 -25.93 28.77
N ILE A 592 -0.44 -24.84 29.05
CA ILE A 592 -1.74 -24.52 28.47
C ILE A 592 -1.56 -23.58 27.27
N GLN A 593 -0.58 -22.67 27.34
CA GLN A 593 -0.07 -21.87 26.22
C GLN A 593 1.45 -21.88 26.25
N CYS A 594 2.09 -21.77 25.10
CA CYS A 594 3.54 -21.69 24.98
C CYS A 594 4.07 -20.26 25.00
N ALA A 595 5.28 -20.10 25.52
CA ALA A 595 6.05 -18.87 25.38
C ALA A 595 6.36 -18.60 23.90
N SER A 596 6.58 -17.33 23.55
CA SER A 596 6.98 -16.97 22.19
C SER A 596 8.21 -17.78 21.76
N LEU A 597 8.19 -18.32 20.54
CA LEU A 597 9.17 -19.27 19.96
C LEU A 597 8.96 -20.76 20.27
N TYR A 598 7.93 -21.16 21.03
CA TYR A 598 7.61 -22.57 21.28
C TYR A 598 6.18 -22.92 20.83
N PHE A 599 5.96 -24.19 20.47
CA PHE A 599 4.71 -24.67 19.85
C PHE A 599 3.99 -25.71 20.72
N LEU A 600 2.69 -25.52 20.92
CA LEU A 600 1.88 -26.38 21.77
C LEU A 600 1.48 -27.66 21.04
N TYR A 601 1.82 -28.81 21.61
CA TYR A 601 1.40 -30.13 21.17
C TYR A 601 1.12 -31.01 22.41
N GLU A 602 -0.12 -31.50 22.58
CA GLU A 602 -0.53 -32.35 23.71
C GLU A 602 -0.03 -31.84 25.09
N ASN A 603 -0.35 -30.56 25.39
CA ASN A 603 0.08 -29.80 26.57
C ASN A 603 1.60 -29.62 26.74
N SER A 604 2.39 -30.03 25.76
CA SER A 604 3.85 -29.87 25.73
C SER A 604 4.27 -28.72 24.82
N CYS A 605 5.20 -27.88 25.27
CA CYS A 605 5.78 -26.83 24.44
C CYS A 605 7.10 -27.29 23.81
N LEU A 606 7.11 -27.36 22.47
CA LEU A 606 8.19 -27.90 21.66
C LEU A 606 8.92 -26.80 20.89
N ASP A 607 10.23 -26.95 20.71
CA ASP A 607 11.09 -25.99 20.02
C ASP A 607 10.85 -25.97 18.49
N LYS A 608 10.33 -27.09 17.97
CA LYS A 608 9.90 -27.28 16.58
C LYS A 608 8.75 -28.29 16.56
N CYS A 609 7.76 -28.09 15.68
CA CYS A 609 6.74 -29.11 15.46
C CYS A 609 7.34 -30.38 14.83
N PRO A 610 6.91 -31.59 15.25
CA PRO A 610 7.34 -32.85 14.63
C PRO A 610 6.95 -32.95 13.14
N SER A 611 7.65 -33.85 12.42
CA SER A 611 7.62 -34.01 10.96
C SER A 611 6.29 -34.55 10.38
N ASN A 612 5.25 -33.73 10.42
CA ASN A 612 3.90 -33.87 9.83
C ASN A 612 2.92 -32.82 10.39
N LEU A 613 3.32 -32.10 11.45
CA LEU A 613 2.56 -31.05 12.12
C LEU A 613 3.09 -29.66 11.71
N ARG A 614 2.21 -28.68 11.50
CA ARG A 614 2.55 -27.28 11.18
C ARG A 614 2.23 -26.35 12.34
N GLU A 615 3.04 -25.31 12.46
CA GLU A 615 2.75 -24.17 13.32
C GLU A 615 1.54 -23.40 12.78
N ILE A 616 0.47 -23.32 13.56
CA ILE A 616 -0.66 -22.40 13.35
C ILE A 616 -1.07 -21.87 14.71
N ASN A 617 -1.07 -20.55 14.87
CA ASN A 617 -1.42 -19.87 16.13
C ASN A 617 -0.64 -20.41 17.36
N ASN A 618 0.67 -20.61 17.20
CA ASN A 618 1.58 -21.22 18.20
C ASN A 618 1.19 -22.65 18.65
N LYS A 619 0.40 -23.39 17.85
CA LYS A 619 0.08 -24.80 18.06
C LYS A 619 0.61 -25.66 16.91
N CYS A 620 0.98 -26.89 17.20
CA CYS A 620 1.29 -27.90 16.18
C CYS A 620 0.01 -28.60 15.71
N ILE A 621 -0.45 -28.26 14.51
CA ILE A 621 -1.68 -28.80 13.89
C ILE A 621 -1.32 -29.70 12.70
N GLN A 622 -1.97 -30.84 12.56
CA GLN A 622 -1.70 -31.77 11.46
C GLN A 622 -2.24 -31.21 10.13
N CYS A 623 -1.51 -31.43 9.03
CA CYS A 623 -2.04 -31.15 7.69
C CYS A 623 -3.30 -31.99 7.42
N ILE A 624 -4.31 -31.41 6.75
CA ILE A 624 -5.59 -32.10 6.51
C ILE A 624 -5.41 -33.24 5.50
N ASP A 625 -4.57 -33.02 4.49
CA ASP A 625 -4.08 -34.07 3.61
C ASP A 625 -3.01 -34.90 4.33
N GLN A 626 -3.32 -36.15 4.65
CA GLN A 626 -2.42 -37.07 5.36
C GLN A 626 -1.19 -37.47 4.53
N ASN A 627 -1.23 -37.31 3.20
CA ASN A 627 -0.11 -37.56 2.30
C ASN A 627 0.79 -36.33 2.14
N CYS A 628 0.47 -35.21 2.81
CA CYS A 628 1.22 -33.99 2.77
C CYS A 628 2.37 -33.97 3.80
N SER A 629 3.59 -33.74 3.34
CA SER A 629 4.79 -33.64 4.19
C SER A 629 4.98 -32.21 4.75
N ILE A 630 4.62 -31.19 3.97
CA ILE A 630 4.62 -29.77 4.36
C ILE A 630 3.38 -29.11 3.75
N CYS A 631 2.44 -28.62 4.56
CA CYS A 631 1.33 -27.79 4.10
C CYS A 631 1.61 -26.28 4.25
N ASP A 632 0.79 -25.46 3.61
CA ASP A 632 0.92 -24.01 3.51
C ASP A 632 0.70 -23.29 4.86
N GLU A 633 1.46 -22.22 5.08
CA GLU A 633 1.45 -21.44 6.32
C GLU A 633 0.10 -20.79 6.64
N LYS A 634 -0.77 -20.61 5.64
CA LYS A 634 -2.09 -19.98 5.81
C LYS A 634 -3.24 -20.96 5.61
N ASN A 635 -2.99 -22.19 5.15
CA ASN A 635 -4.05 -23.13 4.80
C ASN A 635 -3.62 -24.60 4.88
N THR A 636 -4.10 -25.32 5.89
CA THR A 636 -3.86 -26.77 6.10
C THR A 636 -4.42 -27.69 5.02
N ASN A 637 -5.31 -27.20 4.13
CA ASN A 637 -5.79 -27.93 2.96
C ASN A 637 -4.87 -27.80 1.74
N LYS A 638 -3.90 -26.87 1.75
CA LYS A 638 -2.95 -26.68 0.65
C LYS A 638 -1.60 -27.27 1.02
N CYS A 639 -1.12 -28.22 0.24
CA CYS A 639 0.20 -28.79 0.39
C CYS A 639 1.27 -27.99 -0.37
N LYS A 640 2.48 -27.92 0.20
CA LYS A 640 3.72 -27.39 -0.41
C LYS A 640 4.68 -28.52 -0.83
N THR A 641 4.72 -29.64 -0.11
CA THR A 641 5.49 -30.85 -0.51
C THR A 641 4.83 -32.12 -0.01
N CYS A 642 4.79 -33.17 -0.83
CA CYS A 642 4.16 -34.45 -0.48
C CYS A 642 5.13 -35.44 0.18
N ILE A 643 4.59 -36.44 0.88
CA ILE A 643 5.35 -37.62 1.34
C ILE A 643 5.61 -38.51 0.12
N SER A 644 6.80 -39.10 -0.02
CA SER A 644 7.07 -40.07 -1.08
C SER A 644 6.16 -41.30 -0.93
N PRO A 645 5.48 -41.81 -1.98
CA PRO A 645 5.71 -41.55 -3.42
C PRO A 645 4.80 -40.49 -4.07
N PHE A 646 3.93 -39.83 -3.31
CA PHE A 646 2.91 -38.90 -3.82
C PHE A 646 3.53 -37.65 -4.49
N VAL A 647 2.83 -37.08 -5.46
CA VAL A 647 3.22 -35.86 -6.19
C VAL A 647 2.33 -34.69 -5.80
N LEU A 648 2.92 -33.49 -5.75
CA LEU A 648 2.15 -32.26 -5.53
C LEU A 648 1.45 -31.84 -6.82
N ASP A 649 0.13 -31.89 -6.79
CA ASP A 649 -0.72 -31.50 -7.92
C ASP A 649 -1.23 -30.05 -7.80
N ILE A 650 -1.75 -29.50 -8.89
CA ILE A 650 -2.13 -28.07 -9.00
C ILE A 650 -3.19 -27.58 -8.01
N ASP A 651 -4.03 -28.48 -7.50
CA ASP A 651 -5.01 -28.19 -6.44
C ASP A 651 -4.33 -27.96 -5.07
N PHE A 652 -3.00 -28.02 -5.01
CA PHE A 652 -2.20 -28.10 -3.79
C PHE A 652 -2.56 -29.36 -2.97
N LYS A 653 -2.79 -30.50 -3.63
CA LYS A 653 -3.06 -31.78 -2.96
C LYS A 653 -2.06 -32.84 -3.38
N CYS A 654 -1.84 -33.82 -2.51
CA CYS A 654 -0.93 -34.92 -2.76
C CYS A 654 -1.67 -36.09 -3.40
N LYS A 655 -1.44 -36.28 -4.69
CA LYS A 655 -2.06 -37.34 -5.51
C LYS A 655 -0.98 -38.36 -5.92
N THR A 656 -1.39 -39.54 -6.35
CA THR A 656 -0.46 -40.55 -6.92
C THR A 656 -0.03 -40.18 -8.34
N GLU A 657 -0.91 -39.51 -9.08
CA GLU A 657 -0.73 -39.04 -10.45
C GLU A 657 -1.18 -37.57 -10.55
N CYS A 658 -0.70 -36.86 -11.57
CA CYS A 658 -1.06 -35.47 -11.84
C CYS A 658 -2.44 -35.36 -12.50
N SER A 659 -3.14 -34.24 -12.29
CA SER A 659 -4.38 -33.96 -13.02
C SER A 659 -4.14 -33.71 -14.52
N ASP A 660 -5.16 -33.96 -15.34
CA ASP A 660 -5.15 -33.77 -16.80
C ASP A 660 -4.55 -32.40 -17.19
N GLY A 661 -3.63 -32.42 -18.16
CA GLY A 661 -2.87 -31.28 -18.60
C GLY A 661 -1.59 -31.00 -17.80
N TYR A 662 -1.18 -31.91 -16.91
CA TYR A 662 0.07 -31.84 -16.14
C TYR A 662 0.83 -33.17 -16.11
N PHE A 663 2.15 -33.11 -15.95
CA PHE A 663 3.06 -34.27 -15.88
C PHE A 663 4.01 -34.20 -14.68
N LYS A 664 4.55 -35.36 -14.29
CA LYS A 664 5.48 -35.50 -13.16
C LYS A 664 6.87 -34.95 -13.51
N PHE A 665 7.29 -33.90 -12.84
CA PHE A 665 8.57 -33.20 -13.03
C PHE A 665 9.42 -33.23 -11.76
N ALA A 666 10.74 -33.46 -11.88
CA ALA A 666 11.66 -33.49 -10.75
C ALA A 666 12.15 -32.08 -10.38
N ASN A 667 12.06 -31.72 -9.10
CA ASN A 667 12.50 -30.42 -8.60
C ASN A 667 14.02 -30.40 -8.41
N PHE A 668 14.70 -29.40 -8.98
CA PHE A 668 16.17 -29.36 -9.14
C PHE A 668 16.96 -28.80 -7.94
N ASN A 669 16.31 -28.52 -6.78
CA ASN A 669 17.00 -28.13 -5.54
C ASN A 669 16.87 -29.21 -4.44
N PRO A 670 17.84 -30.15 -4.31
CA PRO A 670 17.79 -31.21 -3.30
C PRO A 670 18.08 -30.74 -1.86
N ALA A 671 18.61 -29.53 -1.68
CA ALA A 671 19.10 -29.05 -0.38
C ALA A 671 17.99 -28.69 0.63
N ASP A 672 16.82 -28.26 0.14
CA ASP A 672 15.70 -27.76 0.96
C ASP A 672 14.60 -28.82 1.22
N ILE A 673 14.78 -30.04 0.70
CA ILE A 673 13.73 -31.07 0.71
C ILE A 673 14.00 -32.08 1.85
N PRO A 674 13.06 -32.27 2.81
CA PRO A 674 13.23 -33.23 3.89
C PRO A 674 13.42 -34.67 3.38
N LYS A 675 14.21 -35.49 4.08
CA LYS A 675 14.62 -36.86 3.67
C LYS A 675 13.48 -37.90 3.44
N ARG A 676 12.21 -37.52 3.59
CA ARG A 676 11.02 -38.36 3.29
C ARG A 676 10.03 -37.71 2.31
N SER A 677 10.30 -36.50 1.85
CA SER A 677 9.43 -35.76 0.95
C SER A 677 9.70 -36.15 -0.51
N SER A 678 8.67 -36.07 -1.34
CA SER A 678 8.76 -36.38 -2.77
C SER A 678 9.55 -35.30 -3.51
N LEU A 679 10.46 -35.72 -4.39
CA LEU A 679 11.22 -34.83 -5.27
C LEU A 679 10.40 -34.32 -6.47
N PHE A 680 9.13 -34.74 -6.60
CA PHE A 680 8.36 -34.58 -7.82
C PHE A 680 7.10 -33.70 -7.63
N ILE A 681 6.89 -32.81 -8.59
CA ILE A 681 5.75 -31.88 -8.67
C ILE A 681 5.05 -32.02 -10.03
N CYS A 682 3.79 -31.61 -10.12
CA CYS A 682 3.06 -31.59 -11.38
C CYS A 682 3.35 -30.29 -12.16
N SER A 683 3.96 -30.43 -13.34
CA SER A 683 4.30 -29.33 -14.25
C SER A 683 3.39 -29.35 -15.47
N LYS A 684 3.15 -28.20 -16.10
CA LYS A 684 2.10 -28.04 -17.11
C LYS A 684 2.50 -28.65 -18.45
N CYS A 685 1.60 -29.42 -19.06
CA CYS A 685 1.70 -29.87 -20.43
C CYS A 685 1.61 -28.70 -21.43
N ASN A 686 2.03 -28.96 -22.68
CA ASN A 686 1.72 -28.07 -23.78
C ASN A 686 0.20 -27.82 -23.88
N ILE A 687 -0.22 -26.62 -24.30
CA ILE A 687 -1.63 -26.20 -24.31
C ILE A 687 -2.54 -27.12 -25.13
N ASN A 688 -2.02 -27.82 -26.14
CA ASN A 688 -2.78 -28.74 -26.99
C ASN A 688 -3.04 -30.13 -26.36
N CYS A 689 -2.39 -30.44 -25.23
CA CYS A 689 -2.31 -31.81 -24.72
C CYS A 689 -3.11 -31.99 -23.42
N SER A 690 -3.79 -33.13 -23.31
CA SER A 690 -4.54 -33.56 -22.11
C SER A 690 -3.71 -34.49 -21.23
N LEU A 691 -2.81 -35.27 -21.81
CA LEU A 691 -1.79 -36.05 -21.10
C LEU A 691 -0.44 -35.81 -21.77
N CYS A 692 0.64 -35.80 -20.99
CA CYS A 692 2.00 -35.62 -21.49
C CYS A 692 3.05 -36.23 -20.55
N PHE A 693 4.26 -36.42 -21.05
CA PHE A 693 5.46 -36.77 -20.26
C PHE A 693 6.49 -35.63 -20.18
N GLY A 694 6.16 -34.46 -20.74
CA GLY A 694 7.01 -33.27 -20.74
C GLY A 694 6.29 -32.02 -21.28
N PRO A 695 6.91 -30.83 -21.18
CA PRO A 695 6.25 -29.56 -21.51
C PRO A 695 6.19 -29.26 -23.01
N SER A 696 6.94 -29.99 -23.84
CA SER A 696 7.00 -29.77 -25.29
C SER A 696 5.72 -30.19 -26.01
N SER A 697 5.42 -29.55 -27.15
CA SER A 697 4.34 -29.94 -28.07
C SER A 697 4.53 -31.32 -28.72
N LYS A 698 5.71 -31.93 -28.57
CA LYS A 698 6.07 -33.29 -29.02
C LYS A 698 6.26 -34.30 -27.86
N GLN A 699 5.72 -33.99 -26.68
CA GLN A 699 5.85 -34.86 -25.48
C GLN A 699 4.48 -35.27 -24.91
N CYS A 700 3.48 -35.35 -25.77
CA CYS A 700 2.10 -35.60 -25.41
C CYS A 700 1.75 -37.08 -25.53
N LEU A 701 0.84 -37.53 -24.67
CA LEU A 701 0.29 -38.89 -24.62
C LEU A 701 -1.22 -38.92 -24.94
N GLY A 702 -1.86 -37.75 -24.95
CA GLY A 702 -3.27 -37.56 -25.30
C GLY A 702 -3.57 -36.10 -25.56
N CYS A 703 -4.62 -35.83 -26.34
CA CYS A 703 -4.98 -34.48 -26.77
C CYS A 703 -6.25 -33.96 -26.10
N LYS A 704 -6.37 -32.63 -26.05
CA LYS A 704 -7.62 -31.99 -25.63
C LYS A 704 -8.71 -32.21 -26.67
N LYS A 705 -9.97 -32.22 -26.22
CA LYS A 705 -11.16 -32.47 -27.03
C LYS A 705 -11.19 -31.51 -28.25
N GLY A 706 -11.30 -32.08 -29.45
CA GLY A 706 -11.26 -31.33 -30.71
C GLY A 706 -9.89 -31.22 -31.37
N LEU A 707 -8.84 -31.78 -30.76
CA LEU A 707 -7.49 -31.93 -31.34
C LEU A 707 -7.19 -33.41 -31.56
N PHE A 708 -6.31 -33.70 -32.53
CA PHE A 708 -5.95 -35.05 -32.94
C PHE A 708 -4.53 -35.42 -32.49
N PHE A 709 -4.36 -36.66 -32.01
CA PHE A 709 -3.10 -37.18 -31.51
C PHE A 709 -2.31 -37.92 -32.59
N HIS A 710 -1.05 -37.51 -32.79
CA HIS A 710 -0.08 -38.21 -33.62
C HIS A 710 0.90 -38.99 -32.73
N SER A 711 0.82 -40.33 -32.77
CA SER A 711 1.66 -41.23 -31.96
C SER A 711 3.16 -41.06 -32.22
N ASP A 712 3.55 -40.94 -33.49
CA ASP A 712 4.96 -41.10 -33.90
C ASP A 712 5.81 -39.86 -33.55
N ILE A 713 5.15 -38.71 -33.42
CA ILE A 713 5.75 -37.43 -32.99
C ILE A 713 5.26 -37.00 -31.60
N ASN A 714 4.47 -37.84 -30.92
CA ASN A 714 3.85 -37.59 -29.62
C ASN A 714 3.25 -36.17 -29.50
N GLY A 715 2.42 -35.77 -30.46
CA GLY A 715 1.97 -34.38 -30.62
C GLY A 715 0.48 -34.22 -30.92
N CYS A 716 -0.06 -33.05 -30.57
CA CYS A 716 -1.49 -32.73 -30.67
C CYS A 716 -1.75 -31.53 -31.57
N PHE A 717 -2.58 -31.72 -32.60
CA PHE A 717 -2.82 -30.74 -33.66
C PHE A 717 -4.32 -30.57 -33.98
N PRO A 718 -4.78 -29.42 -34.52
CA PRO A 718 -6.19 -29.19 -34.84
C PRO A 718 -6.78 -30.09 -35.94
N SER A 719 -5.92 -30.75 -36.72
CA SER A 719 -6.24 -31.72 -37.76
C SER A 719 -5.08 -32.70 -37.92
N CYS A 720 -5.29 -33.84 -38.58
CA CYS A 720 -4.18 -34.71 -38.95
C CYS A 720 -3.24 -34.00 -39.93
N LEU A 721 -1.96 -33.90 -39.54
CA LEU A 721 -0.87 -33.42 -40.39
C LEU A 721 -0.74 -34.25 -41.68
N PHE A 722 -0.20 -33.64 -42.73
CA PHE A 722 0.08 -34.30 -44.01
C PHE A 722 0.91 -35.58 -43.82
N GLY A 723 0.47 -36.67 -44.45
CA GLY A 723 1.04 -38.01 -44.25
C GLY A 723 0.35 -38.85 -43.17
N TYR A 724 -0.73 -38.35 -42.56
CA TYR A 724 -1.54 -39.08 -41.58
C TYR A 724 -3.04 -39.01 -41.93
N ILE A 725 -3.79 -40.05 -41.55
CA ILE A 725 -5.26 -40.08 -41.60
C ILE A 725 -5.83 -40.23 -40.20
N GLN A 726 -7.07 -39.77 -39.98
CA GLN A 726 -7.78 -40.06 -38.74
C GLN A 726 -7.97 -41.58 -38.62
N ASP A 727 -7.72 -42.14 -37.44
CA ASP A 727 -8.02 -43.54 -37.14
C ASP A 727 -9.53 -43.80 -37.28
N PRO A 728 -9.97 -44.75 -38.14
CA PRO A 728 -11.39 -45.07 -38.31
C PRO A 728 -12.09 -45.61 -37.06
N TYR A 729 -11.31 -46.17 -36.11
CA TYR A 729 -11.78 -46.80 -34.88
C TYR A 729 -11.55 -45.94 -33.64
N LEU A 730 -10.61 -44.98 -33.69
CA LEU A 730 -10.25 -44.10 -32.57
C LEU A 730 -10.43 -42.62 -32.92
N ILE A 731 -11.61 -42.08 -32.60
CA ILE A 731 -11.96 -40.67 -32.79
C ILE A 731 -10.93 -39.78 -32.09
N GLY A 732 -10.23 -38.94 -32.85
CA GLY A 732 -9.19 -38.04 -32.34
C GLY A 732 -7.77 -38.60 -32.31
N GLN A 733 -7.49 -39.74 -32.94
CA GLN A 733 -6.12 -40.18 -33.25
C GLN A 733 -5.81 -40.10 -34.74
N CYS A 734 -4.54 -39.92 -35.09
CA CYS A 734 -4.02 -39.87 -36.45
C CYS A 734 -2.98 -40.98 -36.67
N LEU A 735 -3.27 -41.89 -37.59
CA LEU A 735 -2.37 -42.95 -38.02
C LEU A 735 -1.49 -42.48 -39.18
N ILE A 736 -0.20 -42.83 -39.16
CA ILE A 736 0.70 -42.58 -40.29
C ILE A 736 0.29 -43.41 -41.51
N CYS A 737 0.25 -42.77 -42.68
CA CYS A 737 -0.06 -43.43 -43.94
C CYS A 737 1.08 -44.39 -44.32
N LYS A 738 0.91 -45.70 -44.08
CA LYS A 738 1.85 -46.71 -44.58
C LYS A 738 1.68 -46.90 -46.09
N THR A 739 2.58 -46.27 -46.84
CA THR A 739 2.98 -46.57 -48.23
C THR A 739 1.94 -47.28 -49.10
N ASN A 740 1.05 -46.51 -49.72
CA ASN A 740 1.07 -46.27 -51.17
C ASN A 740 0.12 -45.11 -51.52
N CYS A 741 0.39 -44.40 -52.61
CA CYS A 741 -0.25 -43.11 -52.94
C CYS A 741 -1.73 -43.22 -53.38
N ILE A 742 -2.63 -43.58 -52.47
CA ILE A 742 -4.09 -43.48 -52.66
C ILE A 742 -4.74 -42.93 -51.37
N SER A 743 -4.84 -41.59 -51.27
CA SER A 743 -5.63 -40.81 -50.28
C SER A 743 -5.10 -40.84 -48.82
N CYS A 744 -5.12 -39.77 -48.02
CA CYS A 744 -5.96 -38.54 -48.05
C CYS A 744 -5.26 -37.26 -48.51
N VAL A 745 -6.08 -36.28 -48.93
CA VAL A 745 -5.73 -35.37 -50.03
C VAL A 745 -5.50 -33.91 -49.58
N SER A 746 -4.29 -33.41 -49.85
CA SER A 746 -4.13 -32.18 -50.65
C SER A 746 -3.05 -32.48 -51.68
N SER A 747 -3.21 -32.03 -52.93
CA SER A 747 -2.44 -32.47 -54.09
C SER A 747 -0.91 -32.37 -53.91
N LEU A 748 -0.26 -33.53 -53.79
CA LEU A 748 1.18 -33.70 -54.00
C LEU A 748 1.36 -34.56 -55.26
N PHE A 749 2.33 -34.21 -56.09
CA PHE A 749 2.72 -34.97 -57.26
C PHE A 749 3.91 -35.89 -56.94
N GLN A 750 3.84 -37.14 -57.38
CA GLN A 750 4.90 -38.12 -57.22
C GLN A 750 5.92 -38.01 -58.36
N PHE A 751 7.21 -37.96 -58.01
CA PHE A 751 8.32 -38.07 -58.95
C PHE A 751 9.36 -39.02 -58.39
N GLU A 752 9.65 -40.09 -59.14
CA GLU A 752 10.47 -41.23 -58.68
C GLU A 752 9.96 -41.73 -57.30
N ASN A 753 10.81 -41.70 -56.26
CA ASN A 753 10.47 -42.12 -54.90
C ASN A 753 10.07 -40.95 -53.97
N GLY A 754 9.90 -39.74 -54.50
CA GLY A 754 9.56 -38.52 -53.74
C GLY A 754 8.18 -37.96 -54.06
N CYS A 755 7.61 -37.21 -53.11
CA CYS A 755 6.34 -36.50 -53.28
C CYS A 755 6.56 -34.99 -53.09
N PHE A 756 6.10 -34.19 -54.06
CA PHE A 756 6.36 -32.76 -54.16
C PHE A 756 5.04 -31.97 -54.30
N LYS A 757 4.97 -30.72 -53.83
CA LYS A 757 3.72 -29.91 -53.92
C LYS A 757 3.34 -29.55 -55.35
N GLU A 758 4.34 -29.38 -56.20
CA GLU A 758 4.24 -29.16 -57.63
C GLU A 758 5.28 -30.05 -58.31
N CYS A 759 5.15 -30.31 -59.61
CA CYS A 759 6.12 -31.15 -60.30
C CYS A 759 7.53 -30.53 -60.29
N PRO A 760 8.59 -31.29 -59.92
CA PRO A 760 9.96 -30.78 -59.88
C PRO A 760 10.42 -30.13 -61.20
N PHE A 761 11.43 -29.26 -61.13
CA PHE A 761 12.00 -28.60 -62.31
C PHE A 761 12.45 -29.64 -63.36
N SER A 762 12.26 -29.33 -64.65
CA SER A 762 12.35 -30.27 -65.79
C SER A 762 11.34 -31.43 -65.83
N THR A 763 10.21 -31.36 -65.10
CA THR A 763 9.13 -32.37 -65.16
C THR A 763 7.77 -31.75 -65.48
N GLU A 764 6.84 -32.57 -65.97
CA GLU A 764 5.47 -32.22 -66.34
C GLU A 764 4.48 -33.24 -65.77
N VAL A 765 3.24 -32.82 -65.52
CA VAL A 765 2.17 -33.67 -64.98
C VAL A 765 1.63 -34.59 -66.09
N ILE A 766 1.60 -35.90 -65.86
CA ILE A 766 0.87 -36.83 -66.75
C ILE A 766 -0.64 -36.53 -66.59
N PRO A 767 -1.37 -36.18 -67.67
CA PRO A 767 -2.76 -35.72 -67.59
C PRO A 767 -3.67 -36.68 -66.81
N ASN A 768 -4.54 -36.10 -65.96
CA ASN A 768 -5.45 -36.82 -65.06
C ASN A 768 -4.76 -37.72 -64.01
N THR A 769 -3.48 -37.50 -63.71
CA THR A 769 -2.76 -38.18 -62.62
C THR A 769 -2.03 -37.18 -61.72
N SER A 770 -1.60 -37.64 -60.55
CA SER A 770 -0.67 -36.91 -59.69
C SER A 770 0.77 -37.41 -59.85
N ILE A 771 1.19 -37.78 -61.06
CA ILE A 771 2.54 -38.30 -61.34
C ILE A 771 3.26 -37.35 -62.31
N CYS A 772 4.49 -36.99 -61.98
CA CYS A 772 5.36 -36.21 -62.85
C CYS A 772 6.20 -37.14 -63.74
N GLN A 773 6.32 -36.79 -65.02
CA GLN A 773 7.32 -37.34 -65.93
C GLN A 773 8.32 -36.26 -66.33
N ARG A 774 9.55 -36.63 -66.70
CA ARG A 774 10.56 -35.67 -67.15
C ARG A 774 10.14 -35.06 -68.51
N LYS A 775 10.38 -33.76 -68.70
CA LYS A 775 10.05 -33.01 -69.91
C LYS A 775 10.95 -33.40 -71.07
N ILE A 776 10.35 -33.51 -72.26
CA ILE A 776 11.05 -33.80 -73.52
C ILE A 776 11.68 -32.54 -74.14
N LEU A 777 11.06 -31.38 -73.91
CA LEU A 777 11.61 -30.05 -74.25
C LEU A 777 12.64 -29.60 -73.20
N PRO A 778 13.62 -28.76 -73.57
CA PRO A 778 14.64 -28.29 -72.64
C PRO A 778 14.06 -27.23 -71.69
N SER A 779 14.51 -27.17 -70.44
CA SER A 779 14.04 -26.16 -69.47
C SER A 779 15.15 -25.28 -68.91
N ILE A 780 14.89 -23.99 -68.76
CA ILE A 780 15.87 -22.97 -68.32
C ILE A 780 15.35 -22.12 -67.14
N ARG A 781 16.28 -21.73 -66.25
CA ARG A 781 16.02 -20.83 -65.11
C ARG A 781 17.24 -19.94 -64.82
N VAL A 782 17.04 -18.70 -64.40
CA VAL A 782 18.11 -17.83 -63.85
C VAL A 782 18.32 -18.13 -62.35
N LEU A 783 19.59 -18.23 -61.93
CA LEU A 783 20.01 -18.47 -60.54
C LEU A 783 20.53 -17.20 -59.83
N THR A 784 21.14 -16.26 -60.57
CA THR A 784 21.58 -14.96 -60.02
C THR A 784 20.36 -14.12 -59.61
N ASP A 785 20.40 -13.51 -58.41
CA ASP A 785 19.42 -12.48 -58.05
C ASP A 785 19.70 -11.19 -58.83
N LEU A 786 18.80 -10.84 -59.74
CA LEU A 786 18.95 -9.69 -60.62
C LEU A 786 18.69 -8.34 -59.92
N ASN A 787 18.30 -8.35 -58.63
CA ASN A 787 18.19 -7.15 -57.80
C ASN A 787 19.48 -6.81 -57.04
N ASP A 788 20.40 -7.77 -56.91
CA ASP A 788 21.71 -7.66 -56.24
C ASP A 788 22.85 -8.07 -57.18
N LEU A 789 22.94 -7.38 -58.33
CA LEU A 789 23.92 -7.66 -59.38
C LEU A 789 25.34 -7.27 -58.93
N GLN A 790 26.10 -8.27 -58.47
CA GLN A 790 27.50 -8.11 -58.11
C GLN A 790 28.38 -8.00 -59.36
N ILE A 791 29.16 -6.92 -59.45
CA ILE A 791 30.20 -6.76 -60.48
C ILE A 791 31.45 -7.47 -60.02
N TYR A 792 31.93 -8.41 -60.83
CA TYR A 792 33.26 -9.00 -60.66
C TYR A 792 34.16 -8.50 -61.78
N SER A 793 35.29 -7.86 -61.43
CA SER A 793 36.34 -7.46 -62.37
C SER A 793 35.92 -6.56 -63.57
N GLY A 794 34.74 -5.93 -63.51
CA GLY A 794 34.18 -5.12 -64.62
C GLY A 794 33.16 -5.86 -65.49
N GLU A 795 32.66 -7.02 -65.07
CA GLU A 795 31.66 -7.81 -65.78
C GLU A 795 30.48 -8.15 -64.86
N ILE A 796 29.28 -8.25 -65.43
CA ILE A 796 28.08 -8.77 -64.77
C ILE A 796 27.94 -10.26 -65.11
N VAL A 797 27.86 -11.10 -64.09
CA VAL A 797 27.81 -12.56 -64.23
C VAL A 797 26.40 -13.07 -63.89
N ILE A 798 25.67 -13.55 -64.90
CA ILE A 798 24.32 -14.13 -64.72
C ILE A 798 24.43 -15.65 -64.85
N GLN A 799 24.28 -16.35 -63.74
CA GLN A 799 24.24 -17.81 -63.70
C GLN A 799 22.84 -18.30 -64.05
N THR A 800 22.76 -19.33 -64.87
CA THR A 800 21.52 -20.02 -65.24
C THR A 800 21.62 -21.51 -64.92
N GLN A 801 20.49 -22.19 -64.87
CA GLN A 801 20.40 -23.64 -64.78
C GLN A 801 19.58 -24.13 -65.97
N ILE A 802 20.16 -25.04 -66.75
CA ILE A 802 19.53 -25.62 -67.94
C ILE A 802 19.50 -27.13 -67.77
N VAL A 803 18.32 -27.73 -67.93
CA VAL A 803 18.10 -29.16 -67.74
C VAL A 803 17.25 -29.70 -68.89
N SER A 804 17.73 -30.77 -69.53
CA SER A 804 17.05 -31.46 -70.63
C SER A 804 17.44 -32.94 -70.63
N GLN A 805 16.51 -33.82 -71.00
CA GLN A 805 16.78 -35.26 -71.17
C GLN A 805 17.47 -35.60 -72.51
N ILE A 806 17.41 -34.67 -73.47
CA ILE A 806 17.96 -34.81 -74.81
C ILE A 806 19.04 -33.73 -74.96
N ASN A 807 20.12 -34.04 -75.67
CA ASN A 807 21.23 -33.12 -75.89
C ASN A 807 20.72 -31.76 -76.41
N ILE A 808 21.13 -30.70 -75.72
CA ILE A 808 20.93 -29.32 -76.17
C ILE A 808 21.72 -29.13 -77.47
N LEU A 809 21.07 -28.56 -78.48
CA LEU A 809 21.67 -28.25 -79.77
C LEU A 809 22.24 -26.82 -79.79
N LYS A 810 21.52 -25.89 -79.17
CA LYS A 810 21.81 -24.45 -79.23
C LYS A 810 21.30 -23.76 -77.96
N MET A 811 22.09 -22.82 -77.43
CA MET A 811 21.61 -21.82 -76.47
C MET A 811 21.95 -20.45 -77.03
N VAL A 812 20.96 -19.56 -77.08
CA VAL A 812 21.10 -18.17 -77.53
C VAL A 812 20.57 -17.29 -76.42
N TRP A 813 21.14 -16.11 -76.28
CA TRP A 813 20.57 -15.05 -75.46
C TRP A 813 20.64 -13.73 -76.21
N ASN A 814 19.72 -12.82 -75.91
CA ASN A 814 19.84 -11.43 -76.26
C ASN A 814 19.49 -10.52 -75.08
N LEU A 815 20.22 -9.41 -74.94
CA LEU A 815 19.91 -8.32 -74.03
C LEU A 815 19.44 -7.11 -74.84
N VAL A 816 18.26 -6.61 -74.52
CA VAL A 816 17.58 -5.52 -75.23
C VAL A 816 17.16 -4.43 -74.24
N LYS A 817 17.29 -3.17 -74.61
CA LYS A 817 16.69 -2.06 -73.86
C LYS A 817 15.23 -1.87 -74.33
N PRO A 818 14.22 -1.75 -73.42
CA PRO A 818 12.81 -1.62 -73.82
C PRO A 818 12.48 -0.36 -74.65
N ASP A 819 13.24 0.73 -74.48
CA ASP A 819 13.04 1.98 -75.23
C ASP A 819 13.54 1.85 -76.67
N ASN A 820 12.60 1.88 -77.62
CA ASN A 820 12.75 1.30 -78.95
C ASN A 820 13.59 2.14 -79.95
N TYR A 821 14.18 1.46 -80.95
CA TYR A 821 14.80 1.98 -82.19
C TYR A 821 16.24 2.55 -82.24
N SER A 822 17.11 2.37 -81.23
CA SER A 822 18.57 2.56 -81.46
C SER A 822 19.51 1.69 -80.60
N SER A 823 19.61 0.42 -81.01
CA SER A 823 20.85 -0.37 -81.09
C SER A 823 21.88 -0.28 -79.94
N LEU A 824 21.60 -0.99 -78.84
CA LEU A 824 22.62 -1.75 -78.09
C LEU A 824 22.04 -3.15 -77.85
N PHE A 825 22.20 -4.02 -78.84
CA PHE A 825 21.79 -5.42 -78.81
C PHE A 825 23.01 -6.27 -78.53
N PHE A 826 23.02 -6.97 -77.40
CA PHE A 826 24.07 -7.93 -77.08
C PHE A 826 23.49 -9.32 -77.22
N GLU A 827 24.02 -10.07 -78.19
CA GLU A 827 23.74 -11.49 -78.32
C GLU A 827 24.99 -12.31 -78.07
N GLY A 828 24.76 -13.54 -77.60
CA GLY A 828 25.81 -14.56 -77.55
C GLY A 828 25.22 -15.94 -77.77
N VAL A 829 26.03 -16.81 -78.34
CA VAL A 829 25.69 -18.21 -78.56
C VAL A 829 26.67 -19.06 -77.77
N SER A 830 26.15 -19.72 -76.75
CA SER A 830 26.90 -20.69 -75.92
C SER A 830 26.35 -22.08 -76.22
N ARG A 831 27.21 -23.11 -76.24
CA ARG A 831 26.73 -24.50 -76.35
C ARG A 831 26.73 -25.24 -75.01
N ASN A 832 27.61 -24.84 -74.08
CA ASN A 832 27.90 -25.59 -72.85
C ASN A 832 28.15 -24.72 -71.60
N SER A 833 28.15 -23.39 -71.69
CA SER A 833 28.27 -22.53 -70.49
C SER A 833 26.88 -22.16 -69.97
N PRO A 834 26.50 -22.55 -68.74
CA PRO A 834 25.33 -22.04 -68.04
C PRO A 834 25.57 -20.64 -67.44
N VAL A 835 26.79 -20.12 -67.54
CA VAL A 835 27.17 -18.80 -67.03
C VAL A 835 27.23 -17.81 -68.19
N LEU A 836 26.44 -16.75 -68.05
CA LEU A 836 26.47 -15.55 -68.87
C LEU A 836 27.49 -14.56 -68.28
N ILE A 837 28.25 -13.90 -69.14
CA ILE A 837 29.15 -12.80 -68.76
C ILE A 837 28.85 -11.63 -69.67
N ILE A 838 28.40 -10.51 -69.10
CA ILE A 838 28.12 -9.26 -69.83
C ILE A 838 29.12 -8.19 -69.36
N PRO A 839 30.05 -7.73 -70.22
CA PRO A 839 30.99 -6.66 -69.86
C PRO A 839 30.27 -5.37 -69.47
N ILE A 840 30.67 -4.71 -68.38
CA ILE A 840 29.92 -3.55 -67.87
C ILE A 840 29.93 -2.34 -68.83
N GLN A 841 30.96 -2.23 -69.67
CA GLN A 841 31.06 -1.22 -70.73
C GLN A 841 29.90 -1.26 -71.75
N ASN A 842 29.17 -2.38 -71.80
CA ASN A 842 28.01 -2.59 -72.66
C ASN A 842 26.68 -2.19 -71.98
N ILE A 843 26.70 -1.84 -70.69
CA ILE A 843 25.50 -1.63 -69.86
C ILE A 843 25.44 -0.18 -69.36
N ILE A 844 24.27 0.45 -69.52
CA ILE A 844 23.99 1.80 -69.05
C ILE A 844 23.41 1.71 -67.64
N ILE A 845 23.95 2.48 -66.70
CA ILE A 845 23.49 2.56 -65.31
C ILE A 845 22.10 3.24 -65.25
N ASN A 846 21.30 2.92 -64.23
CA ASN A 846 19.92 3.40 -64.04
C ASN A 846 18.93 3.05 -65.17
N THR A 847 19.25 2.05 -65.99
CA THR A 847 18.46 1.62 -67.15
C THR A 847 17.84 0.24 -66.89
N GLU A 848 16.64 0.01 -67.42
CA GLU A 848 16.00 -1.30 -67.44
C GLU A 848 16.38 -2.07 -68.71
N TYR A 849 16.62 -3.36 -68.57
CA TYR A 849 16.98 -4.27 -69.66
C TYR A 849 16.12 -5.54 -69.62
N GLU A 850 15.73 -6.02 -70.80
CA GLU A 850 15.11 -7.33 -71.01
C GLU A 850 16.17 -8.32 -71.51
N LEU A 851 16.33 -9.43 -70.80
CA LEU A 851 17.22 -10.53 -71.12
C LEU A 851 16.39 -11.74 -71.55
N ASN A 852 16.47 -12.07 -72.83
CA ASN A 852 15.75 -13.18 -73.44
C ASN A 852 16.73 -14.33 -73.69
N PHE A 853 16.53 -15.46 -73.03
CA PHE A 853 17.23 -16.72 -73.31
C PHE A 853 16.36 -17.64 -74.14
N ILE A 854 17.00 -18.37 -75.06
CA ILE A 854 16.40 -19.37 -75.94
C ILE A 854 17.27 -20.63 -75.86
N VAL A 855 16.68 -21.77 -75.50
CA VAL A 855 17.38 -23.06 -75.44
C VAL A 855 16.66 -24.07 -76.33
N GLU A 856 17.39 -24.69 -77.27
CA GLU A 856 16.86 -25.60 -78.28
C GLU A 856 17.44 -27.01 -78.13
N ASN A 857 16.60 -28.04 -78.20
CA ASN A 857 17.00 -29.45 -78.34
C ASN A 857 16.34 -30.08 -79.58
N GLN A 858 16.64 -31.37 -79.87
CA GLN A 858 16.10 -32.08 -81.04
C GLN A 858 14.55 -32.23 -81.11
N LYS A 859 13.82 -31.76 -80.10
CA LYS A 859 12.36 -31.83 -79.99
C LYS A 859 11.68 -30.47 -79.90
N GLY A 860 12.43 -29.37 -79.78
CA GLY A 860 11.93 -27.99 -79.77
C GLY A 860 12.74 -27.06 -78.87
N GLU A 861 12.23 -25.84 -78.70
CA GLU A 861 12.86 -24.75 -77.94
C GLU A 861 12.02 -24.27 -76.74
N GLU A 862 12.68 -23.75 -75.71
CA GLU A 862 12.07 -23.03 -74.58
C GLU A 862 12.71 -21.64 -74.44
N ASN A 863 11.86 -20.63 -74.24
CA ASN A 863 12.24 -19.22 -74.19
C ASN A 863 11.92 -18.63 -72.80
N LEU A 864 12.88 -17.89 -72.23
CA LEU A 864 12.77 -17.25 -70.91
C LEU A 864 13.18 -15.77 -71.01
N ASN A 865 12.22 -14.87 -70.81
CA ASN A 865 12.43 -13.42 -70.80
C ASN A 865 12.45 -12.91 -69.36
N VAL A 866 13.44 -12.08 -68.99
CA VAL A 866 13.59 -11.52 -67.64
C VAL A 866 13.99 -10.06 -67.68
N LEU A 867 13.27 -9.21 -66.95
CA LEU A 867 13.55 -7.78 -66.81
C LEU A 867 14.39 -7.49 -65.56
N PHE A 868 15.37 -6.59 -65.65
CA PHE A 868 16.16 -6.13 -64.50
C PHE A 868 16.65 -4.69 -64.63
N ASN A 869 17.02 -4.05 -63.51
CA ASN A 869 17.33 -2.62 -63.43
C ASN A 869 18.70 -2.34 -62.79
N THR A 870 19.51 -1.49 -63.41
CA THR A 870 20.91 -1.24 -63.05
C THR A 870 21.14 -0.14 -62.00
N LYS A 871 20.16 0.13 -61.12
CA LYS A 871 20.19 1.23 -60.12
C LYS A 871 21.07 1.00 -58.88
N ASN A 872 21.21 -0.25 -58.42
CA ASN A 872 21.76 -0.57 -57.09
C ASN A 872 23.27 -0.93 -57.11
N ILE A 873 24.02 -0.41 -58.08
CA ILE A 873 25.39 -0.85 -58.35
C ILE A 873 26.40 -0.20 -57.39
N ILE A 874 27.17 -1.03 -56.68
CA ILE A 874 28.38 -0.62 -55.94
C ILE A 874 29.59 -0.73 -56.88
N GLN A 875 30.35 0.36 -57.03
CA GLN A 875 31.63 0.31 -57.72
C GLN A 875 32.69 -0.34 -56.82
N VAL A 876 33.22 -1.47 -57.29
CA VAL A 876 34.23 -2.26 -56.57
C VAL A 876 35.53 -1.47 -56.41
N GLY A 877 35.94 -1.30 -55.16
CA GLY A 877 37.24 -0.77 -54.79
C GLY A 877 38.29 -1.86 -54.60
N LYS A 878 39.48 -1.46 -54.15
CA LYS A 878 40.57 -2.36 -53.77
C LYS A 878 40.75 -2.40 -52.26
N PHE A 879 41.20 -3.54 -51.75
CA PHE A 879 41.76 -3.63 -50.41
C PHE A 879 43.19 -4.16 -50.48
N GLU A 880 44.06 -3.64 -49.63
CA GLU A 880 45.44 -4.10 -49.47
C GLU A 880 45.73 -4.36 -47.99
N ILE A 881 46.48 -5.42 -47.69
CA ILE A 881 46.90 -5.77 -46.32
C ILE A 881 48.36 -5.35 -46.19
N SER A 882 48.64 -4.27 -45.45
CA SER A 882 49.94 -3.60 -45.50
C SER A 882 51.02 -4.17 -44.56
N SER A 883 50.79 -5.36 -43.97
CA SER A 883 51.80 -6.07 -43.15
C SER A 883 51.50 -7.57 -42.97
N LEU A 884 52.00 -8.43 -43.86
CA LEU A 884 52.03 -9.90 -43.73
C LEU A 884 53.43 -10.53 -43.94
N ASN A 885 54.49 -9.72 -44.01
CA ASN A 885 55.84 -10.17 -44.41
C ASN A 885 56.72 -10.69 -43.24
N ASN A 886 56.15 -11.05 -42.11
CA ASN A 886 56.83 -11.73 -41.01
C ASN A 886 55.95 -12.88 -40.50
N PRO A 887 56.52 -14.03 -40.09
CA PRO A 887 55.75 -15.13 -39.52
C PRO A 887 54.97 -14.63 -38.28
N VAL A 888 53.72 -15.06 -38.16
CA VAL A 888 52.84 -14.70 -37.04
C VAL A 888 53.27 -15.49 -35.81
N VAL A 889 54.29 -14.99 -35.10
CA VAL A 889 54.76 -15.58 -33.85
C VAL A 889 53.67 -15.42 -32.78
N SER A 890 53.42 -16.49 -32.01
CA SER A 890 52.35 -16.56 -31.01
C SER A 890 52.30 -15.33 -30.09
N GLY A 891 51.18 -14.59 -30.14
CA GLY A 891 51.05 -13.32 -29.41
C GLY A 891 49.96 -12.39 -29.94
N GLN A 892 50.07 -11.11 -29.56
CA GLN A 892 49.21 -10.02 -30.01
C GLN A 892 49.81 -9.37 -31.27
N SER A 893 49.09 -9.43 -32.40
CA SER A 893 49.54 -8.88 -33.67
C SER A 893 48.53 -7.87 -34.24
N ASP A 894 49.07 -6.84 -34.90
CA ASP A 894 48.27 -5.81 -35.57
C ASP A 894 48.18 -6.13 -37.08
N ILE A 895 46.98 -6.15 -37.64
CA ILE A 895 46.75 -6.28 -39.09
C ILE A 895 46.18 -4.95 -39.58
N ASN A 896 46.86 -4.33 -40.54
CA ASN A 896 46.42 -3.10 -41.19
C ASN A 896 45.73 -3.47 -42.51
N ILE A 897 44.44 -3.13 -42.62
CA ILE A 897 43.65 -3.34 -43.84
C ILE A 897 43.31 -1.96 -44.42
N ASP A 898 43.82 -1.70 -45.61
CA ASP A 898 43.66 -0.44 -46.32
C ASP A 898 42.58 -0.58 -47.40
N LEU A 899 41.36 -0.10 -47.10
CA LEU A 899 40.22 -0.08 -48.02
C LEU A 899 40.23 1.21 -48.85
N SER A 900 40.12 1.12 -50.18
CA SER A 900 40.13 2.29 -51.06
C SER A 900 39.31 2.10 -52.35
N GLY A 901 38.84 3.19 -52.95
CA GLY A 901 38.20 3.18 -54.28
C GLY A 901 36.76 2.66 -54.35
N TRP A 902 36.17 2.22 -53.25
CA TRP A 902 34.75 1.82 -53.20
C TRP A 902 33.83 3.04 -53.31
N GLN A 903 32.82 2.98 -54.18
CA GLN A 903 31.81 4.03 -54.34
C GLN A 903 30.40 3.43 -54.46
N SER A 904 29.40 4.13 -53.92
CA SER A 904 27.99 3.76 -53.96
C SER A 904 27.15 5.01 -54.21
N ASN A 905 25.96 4.82 -54.79
CA ASN A 905 24.95 5.87 -54.89
C ASN A 905 24.16 6.08 -53.57
N SER A 906 24.44 5.28 -52.53
CA SER A 906 23.92 5.43 -51.16
C SER A 906 24.88 6.22 -50.26
N GLU A 907 24.35 6.95 -49.28
CA GLU A 907 25.16 7.79 -48.36
C GLU A 907 26.18 6.97 -47.54
N ASP A 908 25.83 5.73 -47.16
CA ASP A 908 26.68 4.82 -46.38
C ASP A 908 27.06 3.54 -47.15
N ILE A 909 28.30 3.08 -46.92
CA ILE A 909 28.82 1.76 -47.31
C ILE A 909 29.34 1.06 -46.04
N THR A 910 28.83 -0.14 -45.76
CA THR A 910 29.23 -0.96 -44.61
C THR A 910 30.12 -2.11 -45.07
N PHE A 911 31.14 -2.46 -44.28
CA PHE A 911 32.07 -3.55 -44.57
C PHE A 911 32.09 -4.62 -43.47
N ASP A 912 31.85 -5.88 -43.85
CA ASP A 912 32.14 -7.04 -43.01
C ASP A 912 33.55 -7.57 -43.33
N ILE A 913 34.32 -7.89 -42.30
CA ILE A 913 35.67 -8.46 -42.42
C ILE A 913 35.69 -9.82 -41.72
N PHE A 914 35.97 -10.87 -42.50
CA PHE A 914 36.04 -12.25 -42.04
C PHE A 914 37.50 -12.73 -42.09
N ILE A 915 37.92 -13.44 -41.05
CA ILE A 915 39.25 -14.05 -40.95
C ILE A 915 39.06 -15.55 -40.74
N TYR A 916 39.69 -16.34 -41.60
CA TYR A 916 39.61 -17.80 -41.60
C TYR A 916 40.99 -18.39 -41.37
N ILE A 917 41.03 -19.47 -40.59
CA ILE A 917 42.19 -20.34 -40.37
C ILE A 917 41.77 -21.71 -40.90
N GLN A 918 42.65 -22.38 -41.64
CA GLN A 918 42.24 -23.46 -42.57
C GLN A 918 41.71 -24.75 -41.89
N GLU A 919 41.96 -24.96 -40.58
CA GLU A 919 41.58 -26.19 -39.87
C GLU A 919 40.21 -26.17 -39.14
N GLU A 920 39.52 -25.03 -39.00
CA GLU A 920 38.17 -24.99 -38.37
C GLU A 920 37.06 -24.55 -39.33
N GLN A 921 36.18 -25.49 -39.71
CA GLN A 921 34.89 -25.14 -40.32
C GLN A 921 33.87 -24.72 -39.23
N GLU A 922 33.41 -23.47 -39.35
CA GLU A 922 32.27 -22.86 -38.63
C GLU A 922 32.10 -23.19 -37.14
N ILE A 923 32.59 -22.31 -36.26
CA ILE A 923 31.99 -22.15 -34.92
C ILE A 923 30.70 -21.32 -35.06
N LEU A 924 29.59 -22.00 -35.35
CA LEU A 924 28.26 -21.46 -35.10
C LEU A 924 27.97 -21.36 -33.60
N GLN A 925 27.17 -20.37 -33.22
CA GLN A 925 27.01 -19.93 -31.83
C GLN A 925 26.38 -21.00 -30.91
N ASN A 926 27.11 -21.46 -29.89
CA ASN A 926 26.60 -21.66 -28.51
C ASN A 926 27.68 -22.19 -27.55
N GLY A 927 27.78 -21.57 -26.36
CA GLY A 927 28.56 -22.11 -25.24
C GLY A 927 29.89 -21.40 -24.93
N ILE A 928 30.04 -20.95 -23.68
CA ILE A 928 31.27 -20.38 -23.08
C ILE A 928 31.74 -19.04 -23.68
N LYS A 929 31.30 -17.94 -23.06
CA LYS A 929 31.98 -16.63 -23.16
C LYS A 929 33.41 -16.72 -22.59
N LYS A 930 34.41 -17.03 -23.42
CA LYS A 930 35.77 -16.51 -23.24
C LYS A 930 35.84 -15.12 -23.89
N THR A 931 36.45 -14.17 -23.19
CA THR A 931 36.30 -12.73 -23.46
C THR A 931 37.09 -12.26 -24.69
N LEU A 932 36.51 -12.38 -25.89
CA LEU A 932 36.89 -11.54 -27.02
C LEU A 932 36.37 -10.11 -26.77
N MET A 933 37.29 -9.21 -26.39
CA MET A 933 36.96 -7.80 -26.24
C MET A 933 36.78 -7.14 -27.61
N LYS A 934 35.64 -6.46 -27.79
CA LYS A 934 35.29 -5.55 -28.90
C LYS A 934 34.93 -6.21 -30.23
N GLN A 935 33.71 -6.74 -30.29
CA GLN A 935 32.80 -6.29 -31.33
C GLN A 935 32.61 -4.77 -31.15
N LYS A 936 32.85 -3.98 -32.19
CA LYS A 936 32.57 -2.53 -32.18
C LYS A 936 32.09 -2.17 -33.57
N ASP A 937 30.81 -1.83 -33.70
CA ASP A 937 30.23 -1.43 -34.98
C ASP A 937 30.99 -0.21 -35.51
N ILE A 938 31.56 -0.34 -36.72
CA ILE A 938 32.29 0.74 -37.38
C ILE A 938 31.41 1.30 -38.49
N ASN A 939 30.45 2.13 -38.11
CA ASN A 939 29.78 3.01 -39.06
C ASN A 939 30.78 4.10 -39.48
N TYR A 940 31.29 4.05 -40.70
CA TYR A 940 32.07 5.13 -41.30
C TYR A 940 31.30 5.78 -42.45
N VAL A 941 30.85 7.01 -42.20
CA VAL A 941 30.28 7.88 -43.22
C VAL A 941 31.41 8.56 -43.99
N ALA A 942 31.37 8.43 -45.32
CA ALA A 942 31.92 9.33 -46.35
C ALA A 942 33.33 10.00 -46.17
N PHE A 943 34.24 9.60 -47.07
CA PHE A 943 35.38 10.33 -47.64
C PHE A 943 36.72 10.52 -46.88
N GLN A 944 37.77 10.42 -47.73
CA GLN A 944 39.21 10.55 -47.51
C GLN A 944 39.93 9.38 -46.80
N GLN A 945 40.98 8.90 -47.47
CA GLN A 945 41.80 7.74 -47.15
C GLN A 945 42.23 7.71 -45.68
N LYS A 946 41.68 6.78 -44.90
CA LYS A 946 42.14 6.47 -43.54
C LYS A 946 42.45 4.99 -43.39
N LYS A 947 43.74 4.72 -43.20
CA LYS A 947 44.23 3.42 -42.71
C LYS A 947 43.52 3.09 -41.40
N THR A 948 42.73 2.02 -41.37
CA THR A 948 42.06 1.59 -40.15
C THR A 948 42.86 0.43 -39.56
N LYS A 949 43.47 0.68 -38.40
CA LYS A 949 44.33 -0.29 -37.72
C LYS A 949 43.49 -1.22 -36.84
N PHE A 950 43.54 -2.52 -37.12
CA PHE A 950 42.88 -3.55 -36.32
C PHE A 950 43.92 -4.31 -35.47
N THR A 951 43.65 -4.43 -34.18
CA THR A 951 44.56 -5.06 -33.19
C THR A 951 43.91 -6.32 -32.63
N PHE A 952 44.50 -7.49 -32.89
CA PHE A 952 43.97 -8.79 -32.46
C PHE A 952 44.79 -9.34 -31.29
N LYS A 953 44.12 -9.78 -30.22
CA LYS A 953 44.78 -10.03 -28.92
C LYS A 953 45.49 -11.39 -28.77
N SER A 954 45.23 -12.36 -29.64
CA SER A 954 45.91 -13.66 -29.63
C SER A 954 45.63 -14.43 -30.92
N PHE A 955 46.68 -14.92 -31.59
CA PHE A 955 46.60 -15.96 -32.62
C PHE A 955 46.96 -17.34 -32.02
N PRO A 956 46.45 -18.47 -32.56
CA PRO A 956 46.91 -19.82 -32.21
C PRO A 956 48.36 -20.11 -32.66
N ASN A 957 48.83 -21.34 -32.41
CA ASN A 957 50.25 -21.74 -32.46
C ASN A 957 50.83 -21.92 -33.88
N GLU A 958 52.15 -22.09 -33.92
CA GLU A 958 53.10 -22.06 -35.05
C GLU A 958 52.88 -23.05 -36.22
N ASN A 959 51.73 -23.72 -36.35
CA ASN A 959 51.46 -24.74 -37.37
C ASN A 959 50.40 -24.34 -38.42
N ASP A 960 49.70 -23.22 -38.28
CA ASP A 960 48.72 -22.74 -39.27
C ASP A 960 49.45 -22.07 -40.45
N GLU A 961 49.57 -22.75 -41.60
CA GLU A 961 50.35 -22.26 -42.76
C GLU A 961 49.66 -21.13 -43.56
N GLU A 962 48.33 -20.99 -43.52
CA GLU A 962 47.58 -19.94 -44.23
C GLU A 962 46.46 -19.28 -43.41
N ILE A 963 46.48 -17.94 -43.33
CA ILE A 963 45.38 -17.11 -42.84
C ILE A 963 44.69 -16.45 -44.04
N THR A 964 43.40 -16.73 -44.24
CA THR A 964 42.60 -16.12 -45.33
C THR A 964 41.73 -14.99 -44.78
N ILE A 965 41.75 -13.82 -45.42
CA ILE A 965 40.92 -12.66 -45.04
C ILE A 965 39.99 -12.31 -46.18
N ASN A 966 38.67 -12.37 -45.95
CA ASN A 966 37.64 -11.96 -46.90
C ASN A 966 36.95 -10.68 -46.43
N VAL A 967 36.72 -9.75 -47.35
CA VAL A 967 36.01 -8.49 -47.08
C VAL A 967 34.77 -8.44 -47.97
N ARG A 968 33.61 -8.08 -47.40
CA ARG A 968 32.35 -7.91 -48.12
C ARG A 968 31.78 -6.52 -47.85
N ALA A 969 31.23 -5.87 -48.87
CA ALA A 969 30.70 -4.51 -48.79
C ALA A 969 29.19 -4.49 -49.11
N TYR A 970 28.44 -3.59 -48.47
CA TYR A 970 26.99 -3.41 -48.64
C TYR A 970 26.59 -1.93 -48.67
N SER A 971 25.49 -1.61 -49.35
CA SER A 971 24.83 -0.31 -49.27
C SER A 971 23.80 -0.27 -48.12
N GLY A 972 23.66 0.88 -47.46
CA GLY A 972 23.09 1.02 -46.10
C GLY A 972 21.60 0.66 -45.85
N PHE A 973 20.89 -0.04 -46.76
CA PHE A 973 19.48 -0.36 -46.56
C PHE A 973 19.21 -1.64 -45.71
N PHE A 974 20.20 -2.52 -45.55
CA PHE A 974 19.99 -3.86 -44.97
C PHE A 974 19.89 -3.89 -43.42
N LEU A 975 20.53 -2.95 -42.71
CA LEU A 975 20.67 -3.02 -41.24
C LEU A 975 19.36 -2.78 -40.46
N LYS A 976 18.30 -2.25 -41.08
CA LYS A 976 17.03 -1.95 -40.39
C LYS A 976 16.05 -3.13 -40.29
N GLN A 977 16.26 -4.24 -41.02
CA GLN A 977 15.31 -5.37 -41.01
C GLN A 977 15.69 -6.54 -40.07
N GLN A 978 16.94 -6.62 -39.59
CA GLN A 978 17.37 -7.77 -38.76
C GLN A 978 17.10 -7.62 -37.25
N GLN A 979 16.77 -6.43 -36.73
CA GLN A 979 16.50 -6.24 -35.28
C GLN A 979 15.15 -6.79 -34.79
N GLN A 980 14.39 -7.54 -35.60
CA GLN A 980 13.07 -8.06 -35.23
C GLN A 980 12.97 -9.59 -35.05
N TYR A 981 14.08 -10.34 -35.13
CA TYR A 981 14.10 -11.78 -34.82
C TYR A 981 15.33 -12.24 -34.03
N SER A 982 15.08 -12.84 -32.85
CA SER A 982 16.01 -13.49 -31.91
C SER A 982 16.99 -12.57 -31.15
N LEU A 983 17.38 -12.86 -29.90
CA LEU A 983 17.19 -14.08 -29.07
C LEU A 983 16.33 -13.82 -27.82
#